data_AF-A0A2D5S3Q0-F1
#
_entry.id   AF-A0A2D5S3Q0-F1
#
_cell.length_a   1.000
_cell.length_b   1.000
_cell.length_c   1.000
_cell.angle_alpha   90.00
_cell.angle_beta   90.00
_cell.angle_gamma   90.00
#
_symmetry.space_group_name_H-M   'P 1'
#
loop_
_entity.id
_entity.type
_entity.pdbx_description
1 polymer ?
#
loop_
_entity_poly.entity_id
_entity_poly.type
_entity_poly.pdbx_seq_one_letter_code
_entity_poly.pdbx_strand_id
1 'polypeptide(L)'
;MGASLVSESLNHRSDDTAVLDWAAIYREPDLESGRARYHQDLRYERIALGRGLAERLGRPDAYEGVRPEVRPQRLHPATVFILGAATGDPPGCVGHVSAIPTVGRLGLVEVGGSTATIRGTGETVAAVISATLEAVRPLAPESGSPRLEVVVPRTGEGDSHALAVGMAVLHALLGATTPRGLAATGGFDPTKGRFTPVSPVTLSAKAAAAKRWGIGRVLVVDGQPIPAAARLEGIEWVSVSEDPAGLLLTLLQPSSSQDDPVSPEVLRQALALYDIQVARTRREPLSTVFRVTAPYLSVFDPGTDSDDRKSVGDFTPPTPPELQRRVQDFSGDPILALLAADIRSRVLLHAGRTVEAAGWNRVVIALRGRGDLPPGLLGDHLLYQQPAHESMIAIDLALLDDEPEDASGPHARLDRAIDSLEGGWITRHQSLLHLFATNTRWRRRLYRARRDLDLPGVLGAAEDLFRHRDLWNGLLEEHATRDLRMGNSDLARQWNYLIEHHLTHAALLDVAGHAAATGRVPRPVGERVRADGDLVAEIRRREAGLADLSAFDLRGLLQGWWLLDEIDAEHGRRVLASHRPDPTWIEFLRRFLGDRDPVVVDGLRAAVSSHRRDAASDGSGAVAGIGRLVALRRAAILQAADIPSDDGRGWLDSIRTPDGPESLRRAFLDLRAFPDSIVVRTPY
;
A
#
# COMPACT_ATOMS: atom_id res chain seq x y z
N MET A 1 88.97 25.82 -25.17
CA MET A 1 88.74 24.81 -24.12
C MET A 1 87.45 25.19 -23.42
N GLY A 2 86.32 24.52 -23.49
CA GLY A 2 85.89 23.28 -24.14
C GLY A 2 84.49 22.96 -23.57
N ALA A 3 83.50 22.82 -24.46
CA ALA A 3 82.24 22.02 -24.44
C ALA A 3 81.41 21.92 -23.12
N SER A 4 80.15 22.36 -23.05
CA SER A 4 78.90 21.85 -23.69
C SER A 4 78.57 20.38 -23.42
N LEU A 5 77.41 20.10 -22.77
CA LEU A 5 76.33 19.22 -23.28
C LEU A 5 75.14 19.09 -22.28
N VAL A 6 74.00 19.67 -22.70
CA VAL A 6 72.59 19.21 -22.68
C VAL A 6 72.15 18.09 -21.71
N SER A 7 71.09 18.37 -20.96
CA SER A 7 70.00 17.43 -20.60
C SER A 7 68.74 18.27 -20.36
N GLU A 8 68.00 18.54 -21.43
CA GLU A 8 66.72 17.89 -21.75
C GLU A 8 65.62 18.11 -20.70
N SER A 9 64.70 18.98 -21.08
CA SER A 9 63.37 19.15 -20.53
C SER A 9 62.64 17.82 -20.39
N LEU A 10 62.31 17.45 -19.16
CA LEU A 10 61.11 16.65 -18.87
C LEU A 10 60.12 17.55 -18.14
N ASN A 11 59.14 18.00 -18.91
CA ASN A 11 57.91 18.59 -18.43
C ASN A 11 57.21 17.65 -17.44
N HIS A 12 57.48 17.79 -16.14
CA HIS A 12 56.52 17.43 -15.09
C HIS A 12 55.80 18.71 -14.65
N ARG A 13 54.89 19.18 -15.50
CA ARG A 13 53.74 19.96 -15.05
C ARG A 13 52.53 19.03 -15.10
N SER A 14 52.20 18.41 -13.98
CA SER A 14 50.88 17.82 -13.77
C SER A 14 50.42 18.13 -12.34
N ASP A 15 49.51 19.09 -12.23
CA ASP A 15 48.42 19.16 -11.24
C ASP A 15 48.73 19.00 -9.74
N ASP A 16 49.79 19.64 -9.22
CA ASP A 16 50.03 19.72 -7.77
C ASP A 16 49.02 20.61 -6.99
N THR A 17 48.02 21.20 -7.67
CA THR A 17 47.00 22.06 -7.04
C THR A 17 45.56 21.53 -7.15
N ALA A 18 45.34 20.36 -7.77
CA ALA A 18 44.00 19.80 -7.85
C ALA A 18 43.66 19.08 -6.54
N VAL A 19 42.74 19.66 -5.75
CA VAL A 19 42.12 19.00 -4.59
C VAL A 19 41.56 17.65 -5.06
N LEU A 20 42.00 16.55 -4.45
CA LEU A 20 41.60 15.21 -4.86
C LEU A 20 40.21 14.92 -4.32
N ASP A 21 39.26 14.59 -5.21
CA ASP A 21 37.87 14.32 -4.87
C ASP A 21 37.41 12.94 -5.35
N TRP A 22 36.17 12.56 -5.03
CA TRP A 22 35.57 11.32 -5.50
C TRP A 22 35.53 11.21 -7.03
N ALA A 23 35.32 12.32 -7.74
CA ALA A 23 35.27 12.32 -9.20
C ALA A 23 36.61 11.91 -9.82
N ALA A 24 37.74 12.33 -9.23
CA ALA A 24 39.07 11.92 -9.64
C ALA A 24 39.27 10.40 -9.50
N ILE A 25 38.72 9.77 -8.46
CA ILE A 25 38.77 8.32 -8.25
C ILE A 25 38.00 7.58 -9.36
N TYR A 26 36.80 8.05 -9.70
CA TYR A 26 35.98 7.44 -10.75
C TYR A 26 36.50 7.65 -12.18
N ARG A 27 37.48 8.52 -12.39
CA ARG A 27 38.16 8.66 -13.70
C ARG A 27 39.13 7.51 -13.98
N GLU A 28 39.52 6.76 -12.96
CA GLU A 28 40.30 5.53 -13.16
C GLU A 28 39.47 4.48 -13.93
N PRO A 29 40.09 3.63 -14.78
CA PRO A 29 39.35 2.67 -15.61
C PRO A 29 38.59 1.59 -14.80
N ASP A 30 39.22 1.15 -13.71
CA ASP A 30 38.78 0.12 -12.80
C ASP A 30 39.55 0.20 -11.47
N LEU A 31 39.17 -0.64 -10.51
CA LEU A 31 39.70 -0.63 -9.15
C LEU A 31 41.16 -1.11 -9.07
N GLU A 32 41.58 -2.01 -9.96
CA GLU A 32 42.95 -2.54 -10.03
C GLU A 32 43.94 -1.51 -10.59
N SER A 33 43.53 -0.77 -11.63
CA SER A 33 44.26 0.35 -12.21
C SER A 33 44.43 1.46 -11.17
N GLY A 34 43.38 1.76 -10.40
CA GLY A 34 43.45 2.66 -9.26
C GLY A 34 44.47 2.19 -8.21
N ARG A 35 44.44 0.90 -7.85
CA ARG A 35 45.41 0.28 -6.92
C ARG A 35 46.86 0.41 -7.39
N ALA A 36 47.14 0.07 -8.64
CA ALA A 36 48.49 0.19 -9.20
C ALA A 36 49.00 1.64 -9.12
N ARG A 37 48.13 2.62 -9.39
CA ARG A 37 48.46 4.04 -9.27
C ARG A 37 48.63 4.47 -7.82
N TYR A 38 47.96 3.87 -6.85
CA TYR A 38 48.11 4.20 -5.42
C TYR A 38 49.39 3.63 -4.79
N HIS A 39 49.95 2.56 -5.37
CA HIS A 39 51.31 2.12 -5.03
C HIS A 39 52.38 3.11 -5.51
N GLN A 40 52.07 3.93 -6.51
CA GLN A 40 52.99 4.92 -7.10
C GLN A 40 52.78 6.33 -6.50
N ASP A 41 51.54 6.72 -6.24
CA ASP A 41 51.12 8.00 -5.66
C ASP A 41 50.66 7.80 -4.20
N LEU A 42 51.57 8.06 -3.27
CA LEU A 42 51.40 7.79 -1.84
C LEU A 42 50.64 8.88 -1.06
N ARG A 43 49.83 9.70 -1.73
CA ARG A 43 48.99 10.70 -1.06
C ARG A 43 47.93 10.03 -0.16
N TYR A 44 47.88 10.46 1.10
CA TYR A 44 46.96 9.94 2.12
C TYR A 44 45.48 10.00 1.68
N GLU A 45 45.07 11.13 1.12
CA GLU A 45 43.68 11.38 0.67
C GLU A 45 43.24 10.37 -0.39
N ARG A 46 44.10 10.09 -1.38
CA ARG A 46 43.83 9.17 -2.47
C ARG A 46 43.65 7.73 -1.97
N ILE A 47 44.53 7.29 -1.06
CA ILE A 47 44.44 5.97 -0.43
C ILE A 47 43.17 5.86 0.43
N ALA A 48 42.84 6.90 1.19
CA ALA A 48 41.63 6.92 2.03
C ALA A 48 40.34 6.80 1.19
N LEU A 49 40.22 7.59 0.11
CA LEU A 49 39.09 7.54 -0.82
C LEU A 49 39.00 6.18 -1.53
N GLY A 50 40.13 5.66 -2.03
CA GLY A 50 40.20 4.34 -2.66
C GLY A 50 39.70 3.23 -1.76
N ARG A 51 40.20 3.17 -0.52
CA ARG A 51 39.76 2.20 0.50
C ARG A 51 38.27 2.31 0.80
N GLY A 52 37.75 3.52 0.97
CA GLY A 52 36.32 3.73 1.20
C GLY A 52 35.43 3.26 0.04
N LEU A 53 35.87 3.49 -1.20
CA LEU A 53 35.18 2.99 -2.39
C LEU A 53 35.22 1.46 -2.47
N ALA A 54 36.37 0.85 -2.23
CA ALA A 54 36.53 -0.61 -2.16
C ALA A 54 35.63 -1.24 -1.08
N GLU A 55 35.59 -0.68 0.13
CA GLU A 55 34.68 -1.11 1.20
C GLU A 55 33.22 -1.07 0.72
N ARG A 56 32.79 0.03 0.07
CA ARG A 56 31.41 0.19 -0.40
C ARG A 56 31.06 -0.73 -1.58
N LEU A 57 32.04 -1.13 -2.38
CA LEU A 57 31.90 -2.13 -3.44
C LEU A 57 31.92 -3.58 -2.92
N GLY A 58 32.19 -3.80 -1.63
CA GLY A 58 32.32 -5.15 -1.06
C GLY A 58 33.67 -5.81 -1.32
N ARG A 59 34.70 -5.02 -1.66
CA ARG A 59 36.08 -5.47 -1.92
C ARG A 59 37.09 -4.79 -0.99
N PRO A 60 36.95 -4.90 0.35
CA PRO A 60 37.84 -4.21 1.30
C PRO A 60 39.32 -4.65 1.19
N ASP A 61 39.55 -5.86 0.68
CA ASP A 61 40.85 -6.48 0.42
C ASP A 61 41.62 -5.83 -0.74
N ALA A 62 40.93 -5.11 -1.62
CA ALA A 62 41.56 -4.59 -2.82
C ALA A 62 42.68 -3.57 -2.57
N TYR A 63 42.78 -2.99 -1.37
CA TYR A 63 43.88 -2.10 -0.98
C TYR A 63 44.65 -2.61 0.25
N GLU A 64 44.59 -3.92 0.49
CA GLU A 64 45.41 -4.58 1.51
C GLU A 64 46.90 -4.37 1.23
N GLY A 65 47.69 -4.09 2.27
CA GLY A 65 49.13 -3.80 2.16
C GLY A 65 49.50 -2.36 1.73
N VAL A 66 48.56 -1.54 1.23
CA VAL A 66 48.82 -0.14 0.86
C VAL A 66 48.70 0.78 2.07
N ARG A 67 49.80 1.18 2.73
CA ARG A 67 49.83 2.07 3.92
C ARG A 67 48.72 1.76 4.96
N PRO A 68 48.85 0.67 5.73
CA PRO A 68 47.80 0.17 6.62
C PRO A 68 47.27 1.22 7.62
N GLU A 69 48.09 2.20 7.99
CA GLU A 69 47.77 3.30 8.89
C GLU A 69 46.70 4.28 8.36
N VAL A 70 46.46 4.33 7.04
CA VAL A 70 45.50 5.26 6.42
C VAL A 70 44.09 4.72 6.51
N ARG A 71 43.23 5.36 7.32
CA ARG A 71 41.83 4.95 7.45
C ARG A 71 41.02 5.26 6.17
N PRO A 72 40.05 4.40 5.83
CA PRO A 72 39.13 4.66 4.71
C PRO A 72 38.30 5.91 4.95
N GLN A 73 38.17 6.75 3.92
CA GLN A 73 37.16 7.79 3.88
C GLN A 73 35.84 7.17 3.42
N ARG A 74 34.91 6.93 4.35
CA ARG A 74 33.69 6.18 4.07
C ARG A 74 32.68 7.00 3.28
N LEU A 75 32.10 6.37 2.26
CA LEU A 75 30.86 6.84 1.62
C LEU A 75 29.69 6.68 2.58
N HIS A 76 28.67 7.54 2.46
CA HIS A 76 27.49 7.47 3.32
C HIS A 76 26.77 6.11 3.16
N PRO A 77 26.18 5.52 4.22
CA PRO A 77 25.51 4.21 4.13
C PRO A 77 24.38 4.14 3.10
N ALA A 78 23.73 5.27 2.79
CA ALA A 78 22.73 5.41 1.74
C ALA A 78 23.34 5.81 0.38
N THR A 79 24.40 5.09 -0.05
CA THR A 79 25.08 5.34 -1.33
C THR A 79 24.70 4.32 -2.39
N VAL A 80 24.20 4.80 -3.52
CA VAL A 80 23.88 3.99 -4.70
C VAL A 80 24.78 4.39 -5.85
N PHE A 81 25.35 3.42 -6.55
CA PHE A 81 26.20 3.68 -7.71
C PHE A 81 25.37 4.05 -8.94
N ILE A 82 25.84 5.07 -9.66
CA ILE A 82 25.26 5.53 -10.93
C ILE A 82 26.05 4.90 -12.07
N LEU A 83 25.35 4.33 -13.05
CA LEU A 83 25.96 3.83 -14.27
C LEU A 83 25.64 4.77 -15.43
N GLY A 84 26.67 5.42 -15.98
CA GLY A 84 26.55 6.28 -17.16
C GLY A 84 26.98 5.56 -18.43
N ALA A 85 26.29 5.83 -19.55
CA ALA A 85 26.83 5.48 -20.87
C ALA A 85 27.75 6.61 -21.35
N ALA A 86 28.95 6.27 -21.79
CA ALA A 86 29.94 7.22 -22.30
C ALA A 86 30.56 6.65 -23.56
N THR A 87 30.80 7.51 -24.56
CA THR A 87 31.25 7.17 -25.93
C THR A 87 32.77 6.95 -26.06
N GLY A 88 33.49 6.77 -24.95
CA GLY A 88 34.95 6.55 -24.95
C GLY A 88 35.37 5.10 -24.74
N ASP A 89 36.67 4.84 -24.82
CA ASP A 89 37.31 3.58 -24.40
C ASP A 89 37.98 3.79 -23.02
N PRO A 90 37.58 3.08 -21.96
CA PRO A 90 36.52 2.06 -21.92
C PRO A 90 35.09 2.64 -21.95
N PRO A 91 34.10 1.89 -22.49
CA PRO A 91 32.73 2.35 -22.60
C PRO A 91 32.04 2.43 -21.24
N GLY A 92 31.22 3.46 -21.05
CA GLY A 92 30.49 3.72 -19.82
C GLY A 92 31.36 4.24 -18.66
N CYS A 93 30.71 4.72 -17.60
CA CYS A 93 31.37 5.23 -16.40
C CYS A 93 30.55 4.91 -15.14
N VAL A 94 31.22 4.96 -13.99
CA VAL A 94 30.61 4.80 -12.68
C VAL A 94 30.71 6.13 -11.94
N GLY A 95 29.65 6.48 -11.23
CA GLY A 95 29.63 7.54 -10.23
C GLY A 95 28.82 7.08 -9.03
N HIS A 96 28.44 7.99 -8.14
CA HIS A 96 27.52 7.66 -7.05
C HIS A 96 26.58 8.81 -6.73
N VAL A 97 25.50 8.46 -6.05
CA VAL A 97 24.70 9.38 -5.25
C VAL A 97 24.69 8.90 -3.81
N SER A 98 24.93 9.82 -2.89
CA SER A 98 24.83 9.61 -1.46
C SER A 98 23.76 10.56 -0.91
N ALA A 99 22.90 10.05 -0.03
CA ALA A 99 21.82 10.83 0.57
C ALA A 99 21.99 10.87 2.09
N ILE A 100 21.96 12.07 2.66
CA ILE A 100 22.14 12.34 4.09
C ILE A 100 20.82 12.88 4.66
N PRO A 101 20.25 12.27 5.72
CA PRO A 101 19.02 12.77 6.33
C PRO A 101 19.18 14.21 6.83
N THR A 102 18.20 15.06 6.58
CA THR A 102 18.12 16.39 7.20
C THR A 102 17.11 16.35 8.33
N VAL A 103 17.57 16.69 9.54
CA VAL A 103 16.63 16.97 10.63
C VAL A 103 16.11 18.40 10.44
N GLY A 104 14.83 18.54 10.06
CA GLY A 104 14.04 19.75 10.24
C GLY A 104 14.56 21.06 9.62
N ARG A 105 15.20 21.04 8.43
CA ARG A 105 15.50 22.27 7.68
C ARG A 105 15.23 22.09 6.19
N LEU A 106 14.36 22.94 5.63
CA LEU A 106 14.25 23.19 4.20
C LEU A 106 15.57 23.81 3.73
N GLY A 107 16.46 22.98 3.21
CA GLY A 107 17.66 23.39 2.51
C GLY A 107 17.67 22.77 1.13
N LEU A 108 17.42 23.58 0.10
CA LEU A 108 17.82 23.23 -1.26
C LEU A 108 19.33 22.95 -1.26
N VAL A 109 19.69 21.86 -1.92
CA VAL A 109 21.06 21.33 -2.01
C VAL A 109 21.93 22.24 -2.89
N GLU A 110 23.08 22.65 -2.39
CA GLU A 110 24.25 22.83 -3.27
C GLU A 110 24.75 21.44 -3.63
N VAL A 111 24.73 21.10 -4.92
CA VAL A 111 25.34 19.87 -5.45
C VAL A 111 26.86 20.03 -5.33
N GLY A 112 27.40 19.68 -4.17
CA GLY A 112 28.84 19.71 -3.92
C GLY A 112 29.51 18.44 -4.44
N GLY A 113 30.55 18.59 -5.28
CA GLY A 113 31.59 17.56 -5.41
C GLY A 113 31.81 16.90 -6.79
N SER A 114 31.89 17.68 -7.87
CA SER A 114 32.65 17.37 -9.11
C SER A 114 32.57 18.62 -10.01
N THR A 115 33.60 18.92 -10.81
CA THR A 115 33.48 19.95 -11.87
C THR A 115 32.60 19.48 -13.04
N ALA A 116 32.25 18.19 -13.09
CA ALA A 116 31.33 17.65 -14.08
C ALA A 116 29.88 17.92 -13.66
N THR A 117 29.13 18.56 -14.55
CA THR A 117 27.68 18.81 -14.38
C THR A 117 26.89 17.78 -15.19
N ILE A 118 25.71 17.40 -14.71
CA ILE A 118 24.72 16.65 -15.51
C ILE A 118 23.63 17.68 -15.89
N ARG A 119 23.34 17.84 -17.17
CA ARG A 119 22.33 18.80 -17.64
C ARG A 119 20.91 18.28 -17.40
N GLY A 120 20.00 19.12 -16.93
CA GLY A 120 18.58 18.80 -16.69
C GLY A 120 18.26 18.16 -15.33
N THR A 121 19.22 18.11 -14.40
CA THR A 121 19.11 17.35 -13.14
C THR A 121 18.34 18.01 -12.03
N GLY A 122 18.35 19.34 -11.93
CA GLY A 122 17.73 20.03 -10.79
C GLY A 122 16.23 19.71 -10.63
N GLU A 123 15.48 19.78 -11.74
CA GLU A 123 14.05 19.51 -11.75
C GLU A 123 13.75 18.02 -11.54
N THR A 124 14.44 17.12 -12.23
CA THR A 124 14.26 15.67 -12.06
C THR A 124 14.61 15.21 -10.65
N VAL A 125 15.74 15.64 -10.10
CA VAL A 125 16.17 15.28 -8.73
C VAL A 125 15.18 15.81 -7.70
N ALA A 126 14.71 17.06 -7.83
CA ALA A 126 13.71 17.61 -6.93
C ALA A 126 12.38 16.84 -7.01
N ALA A 127 11.94 16.47 -8.22
CA ALA A 127 10.71 15.71 -8.43
C ALA A 127 10.82 14.29 -7.84
N VAL A 128 11.97 13.62 -8.01
CA VAL A 128 12.24 12.31 -7.39
C VAL A 128 12.25 12.41 -5.87
N ILE A 129 12.94 13.38 -5.28
CA ILE A 129 12.95 13.58 -3.82
C ILE A 129 11.53 13.79 -3.31
N SER A 130 10.75 14.66 -3.98
CA SER A 130 9.36 14.92 -3.61
C SER A 130 8.53 13.64 -3.64
N ALA A 131 8.62 12.86 -4.71
CA ALA A 131 7.83 11.64 -4.85
C ALA A 131 8.26 10.52 -3.88
N THR A 132 9.55 10.41 -3.55
CA THR A 132 10.03 9.46 -2.53
C THR A 132 9.67 9.91 -1.10
N LEU A 133 9.71 11.21 -0.80
CA LEU A 133 9.20 11.74 0.47
C LEU A 133 7.73 11.41 0.66
N GLU A 134 6.92 11.60 -0.38
CA GLU A 134 5.50 11.29 -0.36
C GLU A 134 5.22 9.83 -0.01
N ALA A 135 6.07 8.90 -0.45
CA ALA A 135 5.95 7.48 -0.12
C ALA A 135 6.18 7.17 1.38
N VAL A 136 7.00 7.95 2.09
CA VAL A 136 7.31 7.71 3.52
C VAL A 136 6.50 8.59 4.49
N ARG A 137 5.87 9.67 3.99
CA ARG A 137 5.07 10.61 4.79
C ARG A 137 4.06 9.99 5.75
N PRO A 138 3.34 8.89 5.44
CA PRO A 138 2.36 8.33 6.37
C PRO A 138 2.91 7.96 7.74
N LEU A 139 4.17 7.53 7.82
CA LEU A 139 4.85 7.17 9.07
C LEU A 139 5.97 8.14 9.44
N ALA A 140 6.30 9.08 8.56
CA ALA A 140 7.34 10.07 8.77
C ALA A 140 6.93 11.46 8.21
N PRO A 141 5.84 12.08 8.71
CA PRO A 141 5.31 13.33 8.17
C PRO A 141 6.25 14.52 8.38
N GLU A 142 7.11 14.45 9.40
CA GLU A 142 8.09 15.50 9.73
C GLU A 142 9.44 15.33 8.99
N SER A 143 9.58 14.28 8.16
CA SER A 143 10.82 14.05 7.41
C SER A 143 11.07 15.16 6.39
N GLY A 144 12.25 15.78 6.50
CA GLY A 144 12.73 16.77 5.54
C GLY A 144 13.38 16.13 4.31
N SER A 145 13.54 16.93 3.25
CA SER A 145 14.27 16.53 2.05
C SER A 145 15.74 16.22 2.38
N PRO A 146 16.23 14.99 2.13
CA PRO A 146 17.61 14.66 2.42
C PRO A 146 18.58 15.49 1.56
N ARG A 147 19.76 15.72 2.11
CA ARG A 147 20.87 16.35 1.38
C ARG A 147 21.51 15.32 0.47
N LEU A 148 21.74 15.68 -0.79
CA LEU A 148 22.35 14.80 -1.77
C LEU A 148 23.77 15.24 -2.11
N GLU A 149 24.68 14.29 -2.19
CA GLU A 149 25.95 14.39 -2.88
C GLU A 149 25.87 13.54 -4.14
N VAL A 150 26.09 14.13 -5.31
CA VAL A 150 26.05 13.42 -6.59
C VAL A 150 27.40 13.61 -7.27
N VAL A 151 28.13 12.51 -7.44
CA VAL A 151 29.45 12.52 -8.04
C VAL A 151 29.43 11.74 -9.34
N VAL A 152 29.79 12.41 -10.43
CA VAL A 152 30.03 11.77 -11.73
C VAL A 152 31.39 12.19 -12.29
N PRO A 153 32.15 11.25 -12.92
CA PRO A 153 33.49 11.54 -13.42
C PRO A 153 33.51 12.32 -14.73
N ARG A 154 32.38 12.34 -15.46
CA ARG A 154 32.23 12.93 -16.80
C ARG A 154 30.88 13.61 -16.93
N THR A 155 30.84 14.71 -17.67
CA THR A 155 29.59 15.38 -18.08
C THR A 155 28.75 14.40 -18.90
N GLY A 156 27.47 14.29 -18.59
CA GLY A 156 26.53 13.42 -19.29
C GLY A 156 25.20 14.11 -19.53
N GLU A 157 24.44 13.58 -20.49
CA GLU A 157 23.07 14.00 -20.78
C GLU A 157 22.07 12.90 -20.41
N GLY A 158 20.91 13.30 -19.92
CA GLY A 158 19.81 12.42 -19.57
C GLY A 158 19.58 12.21 -18.08
N ASP A 159 18.47 11.56 -17.77
CA ASP A 159 17.90 11.40 -16.44
C ASP A 159 18.13 10.01 -15.82
N SER A 160 18.94 9.16 -16.45
CA SER A 160 19.11 7.75 -16.04
C SER A 160 19.68 7.51 -14.64
N HIS A 161 20.08 8.57 -13.93
CA HIS A 161 20.50 8.56 -12.52
C HIS A 161 19.32 8.70 -11.55
N ALA A 162 18.11 9.01 -12.03
CA ALA A 162 16.95 9.29 -11.21
C ALA A 162 16.56 8.12 -10.30
N LEU A 163 16.63 6.88 -10.80
CA LEU A 163 16.37 5.71 -9.96
C LEU A 163 17.41 5.54 -8.84
N ALA A 164 18.68 5.83 -9.11
CA ALA A 164 19.72 5.80 -8.08
C ALA A 164 19.46 6.86 -7.00
N VAL A 165 19.02 8.05 -7.40
CA VAL A 165 18.60 9.13 -6.49
C VAL A 165 17.43 8.66 -5.63
N GLY A 166 16.36 8.13 -6.23
CA GLY A 166 15.19 7.66 -5.49
C GLY A 166 15.53 6.57 -4.47
N MET A 167 16.41 5.63 -4.84
CA MET A 167 16.89 4.58 -3.95
C MET A 167 17.76 5.13 -2.81
N ALA A 168 18.68 6.05 -3.07
CA ALA A 168 19.50 6.68 -2.03
C ALA A 168 18.63 7.50 -1.06
N VAL A 169 17.69 8.28 -1.60
CA VAL A 169 16.72 9.07 -0.83
C VAL A 169 15.87 8.16 0.06
N LEU A 170 15.32 7.07 -0.47
CA LEU A 170 14.52 6.11 0.31
C LEU A 170 15.32 5.54 1.47
N HIS A 171 16.55 5.10 1.22
CA HIS A 171 17.41 4.55 2.26
C HIS A 171 17.76 5.59 3.32
N ALA A 172 18.06 6.83 2.93
CA ALA A 172 18.32 7.91 3.88
C ALA A 172 17.09 8.21 4.75
N LEU A 173 15.90 8.30 4.14
CA LEU A 173 14.65 8.60 4.84
C LEU A 173 14.26 7.54 5.86
N LEU A 174 14.59 6.28 5.59
CA LEU A 174 14.33 5.16 6.50
C LEU A 174 15.52 4.85 7.42
N GLY A 175 16.66 5.52 7.29
CA GLY A 175 17.88 5.19 8.03
C GLY A 175 18.47 3.82 7.65
N ALA A 176 18.23 3.36 6.43
CA ALA A 176 18.69 2.07 5.92
C ALA A 176 20.07 2.15 5.27
N THR A 177 20.86 1.08 5.40
CA THR A 177 22.11 0.92 4.64
C THR A 177 21.81 0.26 3.31
N THR A 178 22.32 0.84 2.22
CA THR A 178 22.24 0.25 0.88
C THR A 178 23.15 -0.98 0.77
N PRO A 179 22.73 -2.09 0.12
CA PRO A 179 23.59 -3.24 -0.13
C PRO A 179 24.90 -2.86 -0.82
N ARG A 180 26.04 -3.45 -0.42
CA ARG A 180 27.34 -3.22 -1.09
C ARG A 180 27.27 -3.51 -2.59
N GLY A 181 27.97 -2.67 -3.37
CA GLY A 181 28.02 -2.82 -4.82
C GLY A 181 26.66 -2.68 -5.53
N LEU A 182 25.68 -2.02 -4.92
CA LEU A 182 24.38 -1.75 -5.56
C LEU A 182 24.46 -0.56 -6.51
N ALA A 183 24.11 -0.79 -7.78
CA ALA A 183 23.89 0.27 -8.75
C ALA A 183 22.43 0.34 -9.18
N ALA A 184 22.01 1.49 -9.73
CA ALA A 184 20.69 1.66 -10.30
C ALA A 184 20.72 2.52 -11.56
N THR A 185 19.82 2.22 -12.50
CA THR A 185 19.63 3.00 -13.72
C THR A 185 18.15 3.06 -14.12
N GLY A 186 17.64 4.28 -14.28
CA GLY A 186 16.24 4.55 -14.60
C GLY A 186 16.02 6.06 -14.75
N GLY A 187 15.19 6.46 -15.70
CA GLY A 187 14.73 7.84 -15.85
C GLY A 187 13.57 8.16 -14.91
N PHE A 188 13.06 9.38 -14.96
CA PHE A 188 11.88 9.78 -14.20
C PHE A 188 11.05 10.80 -14.97
N ASP A 189 9.75 10.53 -15.08
CA ASP A 189 8.76 11.44 -15.68
C ASP A 189 8.14 12.30 -14.56
N PRO A 190 8.50 13.60 -14.44
CA PRO A 190 7.96 14.47 -13.40
C PRO A 190 6.46 14.72 -13.54
N THR A 191 5.91 14.58 -14.74
CA THR A 191 4.48 14.79 -15.01
C THR A 191 3.66 13.62 -14.46
N LYS A 192 4.17 12.40 -14.59
CA LYS A 192 3.52 11.19 -14.08
C LYS A 192 3.92 10.85 -12.65
N GLY A 193 5.03 11.40 -12.16
CA GLY A 193 5.64 11.03 -10.88
C GLY A 193 6.11 9.57 -10.87
N ARG A 194 6.60 9.06 -12.01
CA ARG A 194 6.94 7.64 -12.22
C ARG A 194 8.35 7.50 -12.76
N PHE A 195 9.07 6.46 -12.33
CA PHE A 195 10.32 6.08 -12.97
C PHE A 195 10.06 5.50 -14.37
N THR A 196 11.00 5.72 -15.28
CA THR A 196 10.88 5.27 -16.67
C THR A 196 12.07 4.40 -17.08
N PRO A 197 11.85 3.37 -17.93
CA PRO A 197 12.95 2.62 -18.53
C PRO A 197 13.89 3.53 -19.32
N VAL A 198 15.18 3.19 -19.33
CA VAL A 198 16.20 3.87 -20.13
C VAL A 198 16.33 3.22 -21.51
N SER A 199 16.96 3.93 -22.44
CA SER A 199 17.23 3.41 -23.77
C SER A 199 18.07 2.12 -23.71
N PRO A 200 17.61 0.99 -24.30
CA PRO A 200 18.29 -0.30 -24.21
C PRO A 200 19.71 -0.28 -24.79
N VAL A 201 19.96 0.58 -25.78
CA VAL A 201 21.28 0.75 -26.41
C VAL A 201 22.36 1.23 -25.43
N THR A 202 21.97 1.85 -24.32
CA THR A 202 22.89 2.35 -23.30
C THR A 202 23.30 1.27 -22.29
N LEU A 203 22.52 0.18 -22.18
CA LEU A 203 22.69 -0.82 -21.13
C LEU A 203 23.97 -1.65 -21.29
N SER A 204 24.43 -1.91 -22.52
CA SER A 204 25.70 -2.63 -22.74
C SER A 204 26.90 -1.86 -22.19
N ALA A 205 26.95 -0.54 -22.39
CA ALA A 205 28.00 0.31 -21.83
C ALA A 205 27.93 0.39 -20.30
N LYS A 206 26.72 0.48 -19.74
CA LYS A 206 26.48 0.46 -18.28
C LYS A 206 26.88 -0.88 -17.65
N ALA A 207 26.56 -2.00 -18.29
CA ALA A 207 26.96 -3.34 -17.87
C ALA A 207 28.48 -3.50 -17.87
N ALA A 208 29.15 -3.03 -18.93
CA ALA A 208 30.60 -3.04 -19.02
C ALA A 208 31.24 -2.23 -17.89
N ALA A 209 30.69 -1.05 -17.57
CA ALA A 209 31.14 -0.26 -16.43
C ALA A 209 30.92 -0.98 -15.09
N ALA A 210 29.74 -1.55 -14.86
CA ALA A 210 29.46 -2.32 -13.66
C ALA A 210 30.45 -3.49 -13.46
N LYS A 211 30.71 -4.26 -14.52
CA LYS A 211 31.66 -5.38 -14.50
C LYS A 211 33.08 -4.93 -14.12
N ARG A 212 33.58 -3.85 -14.73
CA ARG A 212 34.93 -3.32 -14.44
C ARG A 212 35.11 -2.91 -12.98
N TRP A 213 34.07 -2.38 -12.37
CA TRP A 213 34.09 -1.93 -10.98
C TRP A 213 33.66 -3.00 -9.97
N GLY A 214 33.33 -4.21 -10.42
CA GLY A 214 32.88 -5.30 -9.54
C GLY A 214 31.48 -5.10 -8.97
N ILE A 215 30.63 -4.31 -9.63
CA ILE A 215 29.22 -4.10 -9.25
C ILE A 215 28.43 -5.33 -9.69
N GLY A 216 27.96 -6.11 -8.71
CA GLY A 216 27.25 -7.36 -8.95
C GLY A 216 25.73 -7.23 -9.11
N ARG A 217 25.13 -6.12 -8.68
CA ARG A 217 23.67 -5.92 -8.73
C ARG A 217 23.29 -4.57 -9.31
N VAL A 218 22.40 -4.59 -10.30
CA VAL A 218 21.93 -3.39 -11.00
C VAL A 218 20.39 -3.35 -10.99
N LEU A 219 19.83 -2.31 -10.37
CA LEU A 219 18.40 -2.05 -10.38
C LEU A 219 17.98 -1.35 -11.67
N VAL A 220 16.87 -1.81 -12.25
CA VAL A 220 16.23 -1.24 -13.43
C VAL A 220 14.72 -1.12 -13.23
N VAL A 221 14.09 -0.17 -13.90
CA VAL A 221 12.62 -0.03 -13.85
C VAL A 221 11.94 -1.25 -14.47
N ASP A 222 10.84 -1.70 -13.86
CA ASP A 222 10.01 -2.79 -14.36
C ASP A 222 9.67 -2.61 -15.84
N GLY A 223 9.76 -3.70 -16.60
CA GLY A 223 9.56 -3.70 -18.05
C GLY A 223 10.78 -3.28 -18.88
N GLN A 224 11.93 -2.94 -18.26
CA GLN A 224 13.17 -2.64 -18.99
C GLN A 224 13.64 -3.86 -19.82
N PRO A 225 13.72 -3.77 -21.16
CA PRO A 225 14.29 -4.84 -21.96
C PRO A 225 15.82 -4.82 -21.83
N ILE A 226 16.40 -5.91 -21.35
CA ILE A 226 17.85 -6.10 -21.22
C ILE A 226 18.40 -6.77 -22.49
N PRO A 227 19.28 -6.10 -23.27
CA PRO A 227 19.92 -6.70 -24.44
C PRO A 227 20.86 -7.85 -24.06
N ALA A 228 21.05 -8.82 -24.96
CA ALA A 228 21.99 -9.94 -24.74
C ALA A 228 23.41 -9.44 -24.41
N ALA A 229 23.88 -8.39 -25.10
CA ALA A 229 25.18 -7.78 -24.87
C ALA A 229 25.34 -7.09 -23.49
N ALA A 230 24.25 -6.87 -22.75
CA ALA A 230 24.28 -6.34 -21.38
C ALA A 230 24.19 -7.44 -20.30
N ARG A 231 23.91 -8.69 -20.68
CA ARG A 231 23.85 -9.85 -19.77
C ARG A 231 25.25 -10.42 -19.53
N LEU A 232 26.09 -9.67 -18.84
CA LEU A 232 27.43 -10.11 -18.48
C LEU A 232 27.39 -11.01 -17.24
N GLU A 233 28.23 -12.04 -17.22
CA GLU A 233 28.43 -12.91 -16.05
C GLU A 233 28.81 -12.08 -14.81
N GLY A 234 28.20 -12.43 -13.67
CA GLY A 234 28.41 -11.75 -12.39
C GLY A 234 27.52 -10.52 -12.16
N ILE A 235 26.68 -10.13 -13.13
CA ILE A 235 25.72 -9.01 -12.97
C ILE A 235 24.29 -9.55 -12.90
N GLU A 236 23.65 -9.32 -11.76
CA GLU A 236 22.23 -9.51 -11.53
C GLU A 236 21.44 -8.24 -11.88
N TRP A 237 20.52 -8.35 -12.84
CA TRP A 237 19.58 -7.29 -13.18
C TRP A 237 18.29 -7.51 -12.40
N VAL A 238 17.95 -6.57 -11.51
CA VAL A 238 16.77 -6.65 -10.65
C VAL A 238 15.79 -5.57 -11.06
N SER A 239 14.58 -5.98 -11.44
CA SER A 239 13.52 -5.05 -11.80
C SER A 239 12.84 -4.49 -10.55
N VAL A 240 12.53 -3.19 -10.57
CA VAL A 240 11.87 -2.47 -9.47
C VAL A 240 10.71 -1.63 -10.01
N SER A 241 9.73 -1.36 -9.16
CA SER A 241 8.51 -0.64 -9.56
C SER A 241 8.81 0.73 -10.18
N GLU A 242 7.99 1.12 -11.15
CA GLU A 242 7.93 2.50 -11.64
C GLU A 242 7.34 3.47 -10.61
N ASP A 243 6.63 2.97 -9.59
CA ASP A 243 6.10 3.76 -8.48
C ASP A 243 7.18 4.01 -7.41
N PRO A 244 7.42 5.27 -7.00
CA PRO A 244 8.26 5.58 -5.84
C PRO A 244 7.88 4.82 -4.56
N ALA A 245 6.59 4.57 -4.31
CA ALA A 245 6.17 3.76 -3.16
C ALA A 245 6.52 2.28 -3.33
N GLY A 246 6.55 1.79 -4.56
CA GLY A 246 6.94 0.41 -4.88
C GLY A 246 8.42 0.12 -4.65
N LEU A 247 9.28 1.14 -4.53
CA LEU A 247 10.69 0.96 -4.16
C LEU A 247 10.88 0.32 -2.78
N LEU A 248 9.89 0.42 -1.88
CA LEU A 248 9.91 -0.26 -0.57
C LEU A 248 10.11 -1.78 -0.72
N LEU A 249 9.65 -2.36 -1.82
CA LEU A 249 9.81 -3.78 -2.11
C LEU A 249 11.27 -4.23 -2.16
N THR A 250 12.20 -3.35 -2.54
CA THR A 250 13.63 -3.70 -2.59
C THR A 250 14.25 -3.89 -1.20
N LEU A 251 13.65 -3.29 -0.17
CA LEU A 251 14.06 -3.45 1.23
C LEU A 251 13.44 -4.69 1.86
N LEU A 252 12.24 -5.07 1.42
CA LEU A 252 11.44 -6.16 1.98
C LEU A 252 11.76 -7.53 1.37
N GLN A 253 12.29 -7.55 0.14
CA GLN A 253 12.77 -8.79 -0.44
C GLN A 253 14.05 -9.23 0.27
N PRO A 254 14.21 -10.51 0.62
CA PRO A 254 15.45 -11.03 1.16
C PRO A 254 16.54 -10.85 0.09
N SER A 255 17.29 -9.76 0.19
CA SER A 255 18.47 -9.57 -0.64
C SER A 255 19.46 -10.67 -0.26
N SER A 256 19.87 -11.48 -1.23
CA SER A 256 20.79 -12.62 -1.08
C SER A 256 22.18 -12.31 -0.51
N SER A 257 22.44 -11.09 -0.04
CA SER A 257 23.66 -10.74 0.68
C SER A 257 23.45 -10.90 2.18
N GLN A 258 23.87 -12.05 2.72
CA GLN A 258 23.97 -12.27 4.18
C GLN A 258 24.87 -11.24 4.88
N ASP A 259 25.72 -10.54 4.11
CA ASP A 259 26.77 -9.66 4.61
C ASP A 259 26.30 -8.27 5.07
N ASP A 260 25.11 -7.80 4.67
CA ASP A 260 24.55 -6.50 5.10
C ASP A 260 23.03 -6.59 5.33
N PRO A 261 22.57 -7.18 6.45
CA PRO A 261 21.14 -7.31 6.74
C PRO A 261 20.49 -5.95 7.05
N VAL A 262 19.28 -5.73 6.53
CA VAL A 262 18.45 -4.58 6.91
C VAL A 262 18.00 -4.74 8.36
N SER A 263 18.08 -3.67 9.15
CA SER A 263 17.69 -3.74 10.57
C SER A 263 16.18 -4.03 10.71
N PRO A 264 15.76 -4.74 11.78
CA PRO A 264 14.34 -5.03 11.98
C PRO A 264 13.47 -3.77 12.07
N GLU A 265 13.99 -2.68 12.64
CA GLU A 265 13.27 -1.40 12.72
C GLU A 265 12.94 -0.82 11.35
N VAL A 266 13.91 -0.81 10.43
CA VAL A 266 13.73 -0.37 9.04
C VAL A 266 12.72 -1.27 8.33
N LEU A 267 12.83 -2.59 8.52
CA LEU A 267 11.87 -3.54 7.92
C LEU A 267 10.45 -3.31 8.43
N ARG A 268 10.26 -3.01 9.72
CA ARG A 268 8.94 -2.74 10.31
C ARG A 268 8.31 -1.50 9.69
N GLN A 269 9.10 -0.43 9.54
CA GLN A 269 8.66 0.80 8.87
C GLN A 269 8.35 0.56 7.39
N ALA A 270 9.25 -0.10 6.66
CA ALA A 270 9.08 -0.38 5.24
C ALA A 270 7.84 -1.24 4.98
N LEU A 271 7.58 -2.25 5.82
CA LEU A 271 6.44 -3.15 5.68
C LEU A 271 5.12 -2.43 5.97
N ALA A 272 5.08 -1.55 6.97
CA ALA A 272 3.90 -0.75 7.27
C ALA A 272 3.63 0.34 6.23
N LEU A 273 4.67 0.98 5.68
CA LEU A 273 4.52 1.88 4.53
C LEU A 273 4.04 1.12 3.28
N TYR A 274 4.55 -0.09 3.05
CA TYR A 274 4.09 -0.96 1.97
C TYR A 274 2.60 -1.29 2.11
N ASP A 275 2.12 -1.60 3.31
CA ASP A 275 0.70 -1.80 3.58
C ASP A 275 -0.13 -0.58 3.17
N ILE A 276 0.23 0.59 3.70
CA ILE A 276 -0.51 1.85 3.53
C ILE A 276 -0.49 2.32 2.06
N GLN A 277 0.66 2.27 1.41
CA GLN A 277 0.89 2.91 0.10
C GLN A 277 0.74 1.94 -1.07
N VAL A 278 0.97 0.64 -0.89
CA VAL A 278 1.02 -0.31 -1.99
C VAL A 278 -0.06 -1.37 -1.84
N ALA A 279 -0.02 -2.18 -0.78
CA ALA A 279 -0.89 -3.35 -0.63
C ALA A 279 -2.38 -3.00 -0.61
N ARG A 280 -2.77 -1.89 0.04
CA ARG A 280 -4.17 -1.46 0.15
C ARG A 280 -4.74 -0.79 -1.10
N THR A 281 -3.93 -0.43 -2.09
CA THR A 281 -4.38 0.34 -3.26
C THR A 281 -5.12 -0.47 -4.32
N ARG A 282 -5.40 -1.76 -4.06
CA ARG A 282 -6.07 -2.73 -4.96
C ARG A 282 -5.40 -2.97 -6.32
N ARG A 283 -4.27 -2.30 -6.60
CA ARG A 283 -3.51 -2.46 -7.84
C ARG A 283 -2.51 -3.61 -7.77
N GLU A 284 -2.05 -3.95 -6.57
CA GLU A 284 -1.08 -5.02 -6.38
C GLU A 284 -1.75 -6.40 -6.37
N PRO A 285 -1.29 -7.36 -7.19
CA PRO A 285 -1.78 -8.74 -7.12
C PRO A 285 -1.54 -9.37 -5.74
N LEU A 286 -2.50 -10.17 -5.26
CA LEU A 286 -2.36 -10.92 -3.99
C LEU A 286 -1.09 -11.78 -3.96
N SER A 287 -0.67 -12.31 -5.11
CA SER A 287 0.56 -13.09 -5.25
C SER A 287 1.82 -12.28 -4.88
N THR A 288 1.89 -11.00 -5.23
CA THR A 288 3.01 -10.14 -4.81
C THR A 288 2.97 -9.91 -3.31
N VAL A 289 1.80 -9.59 -2.74
CA VAL A 289 1.65 -9.37 -1.30
C VAL A 289 2.09 -10.61 -0.52
N PHE A 290 1.69 -11.79 -0.97
CA PHE A 290 2.06 -13.06 -0.33
C PHE A 290 3.55 -13.33 -0.42
N ARG A 291 4.17 -13.08 -1.57
CA ARG A 291 5.63 -13.18 -1.75
C ARG A 291 6.40 -12.24 -0.82
N VAL A 292 5.94 -10.99 -0.67
CA VAL A 292 6.59 -9.98 0.17
C VAL A 292 6.48 -10.31 1.66
N THR A 293 5.35 -10.89 2.08
CA THR A 293 5.08 -11.21 3.49
C THR A 293 5.58 -12.60 3.91
N ALA A 294 5.81 -13.51 2.96
CA ALA A 294 6.22 -14.89 3.24
C ALA A 294 7.48 -15.03 4.12
N PRO A 295 8.57 -14.27 3.91
CA PRO A 295 9.79 -14.41 4.72
C PRO A 295 9.58 -14.20 6.22
N TYR A 296 8.56 -13.41 6.59
CA TYR A 296 8.24 -13.08 7.98
C TYR A 296 7.20 -14.04 8.59
N LEU A 297 6.68 -14.98 7.80
CA LEU A 297 5.55 -15.85 8.14
C LEU A 297 5.83 -17.33 7.93
N SER A 298 7.08 -17.73 7.66
CA SER A 298 7.45 -19.12 7.29
C SER A 298 6.96 -20.19 8.27
N VAL A 299 6.99 -19.92 9.58
CA VAL A 299 6.48 -20.84 10.62
C VAL A 299 4.94 -21.00 10.57
N PHE A 300 4.24 -19.98 10.08
CA PHE A 300 2.78 -19.94 9.99
C PHE A 300 2.25 -20.39 8.63
N ASP A 301 3.07 -20.35 7.60
CA ASP A 301 2.74 -20.75 6.23
C ASP A 301 3.90 -21.48 5.55
N PRO A 302 4.18 -22.73 5.94
CA PRO A 302 5.29 -23.52 5.41
C PRO A 302 5.11 -23.93 3.94
N GLY A 303 3.95 -23.65 3.34
CA GLY A 303 3.63 -24.02 1.95
C GLY A 303 4.13 -23.05 0.88
N THR A 304 4.75 -21.92 1.27
CA THR A 304 5.22 -20.88 0.32
C THR A 304 6.70 -20.97 -0.05
N ASP A 305 7.45 -21.94 0.49
CA ASP A 305 8.89 -22.15 0.20
C ASP A 305 9.17 -22.96 -1.08
N SER A 306 8.15 -23.48 -1.77
CA SER A 306 8.36 -24.14 -3.06
C SER A 306 8.23 -23.14 -4.21
N ASP A 307 9.23 -23.12 -5.10
CA ASP A 307 9.26 -22.45 -6.40
C ASP A 307 8.07 -22.82 -7.34
N ASP A 308 7.13 -23.64 -6.86
CA ASP A 308 5.98 -24.09 -7.61
C ASP A 308 4.85 -23.07 -7.48
N ARG A 309 4.59 -22.38 -8.59
CA ARG A 309 3.52 -21.39 -8.82
C ARG A 309 2.09 -21.97 -8.68
N LYS A 310 1.89 -23.04 -7.93
CA LYS A 310 0.65 -23.82 -7.88
C LYS A 310 -0.10 -23.59 -6.56
N SER A 311 -1.18 -22.83 -6.69
CA SER A 311 -2.22 -22.51 -5.70
C SER A 311 -1.87 -21.45 -4.65
N VAL A 312 -1.82 -20.19 -5.11
CA VAL A 312 -2.29 -19.07 -4.29
C VAL A 312 -3.79 -19.32 -4.04
N GLY A 313 -4.15 -20.08 -3.00
CA GLY A 313 -5.54 -20.51 -2.84
C GLY A 313 -5.93 -21.21 -1.54
N ASP A 314 -5.10 -22.09 -0.99
CA ASP A 314 -5.52 -23.01 0.08
C ASP A 314 -4.87 -22.71 1.44
N PHE A 315 -4.93 -21.44 1.90
CA PHE A 315 -4.58 -21.15 3.28
C PHE A 315 -5.66 -21.75 4.20
N THR A 316 -5.33 -22.86 4.85
CA THR A 316 -6.15 -23.42 5.93
C THR A 316 -5.69 -22.80 7.25
N PRO A 317 -6.55 -22.03 7.95
CA PRO A 317 -6.18 -21.42 9.23
C PRO A 317 -5.72 -22.49 10.23
N PRO A 318 -4.57 -22.32 10.89
CA PRO A 318 -4.14 -23.26 11.92
C PRO A 318 -5.18 -23.33 13.04
N THR A 319 -5.38 -24.52 13.59
CA THR A 319 -6.22 -24.68 14.78
C THR A 319 -5.59 -23.93 15.97
N PRO A 320 -6.37 -23.50 16.99
CA PRO A 320 -5.79 -22.79 18.14
C PRO A 320 -4.60 -23.51 18.82
N PRO A 321 -4.63 -24.85 19.02
CA PRO A 321 -3.48 -25.59 19.58
C PRO A 321 -2.26 -25.64 18.65
N GLU A 322 -2.45 -25.70 17.34
CA GLU A 322 -1.34 -25.62 16.36
C GLU A 322 -0.74 -24.23 16.32
N LEU A 323 -1.58 -23.20 16.33
CA LEU A 323 -1.13 -21.81 16.35
C LEU A 323 -0.29 -21.53 17.61
N GLN A 324 -0.74 -21.99 18.77
CA GLN A 324 0.00 -21.81 20.02
C GLN A 324 1.38 -22.47 19.97
N ARG A 325 1.48 -23.70 19.43
CA ARG A 325 2.77 -24.38 19.20
C ARG A 325 3.67 -23.58 18.24
N ARG A 326 3.15 -23.19 17.08
CA ARG A 326 3.89 -22.37 16.10
C ARG A 326 4.40 -21.06 16.69
N VAL A 327 3.59 -20.40 17.53
CA VAL A 327 3.98 -19.17 18.22
C VAL A 327 5.03 -19.43 19.32
N GLN A 328 5.04 -20.60 19.97
CA GLN A 328 6.09 -21.00 20.90
C GLN A 328 7.41 -21.29 20.19
N ASP A 329 7.35 -21.91 19.00
CA ASP A 329 8.51 -22.28 18.19
C ASP A 329 9.07 -21.11 17.36
N PHE A 330 8.36 -19.97 17.31
CA PHE A 330 8.75 -18.81 16.52
C PHE A 330 9.94 -18.06 17.13
N SER A 331 11.02 -17.95 16.36
CA SER A 331 12.29 -17.30 16.75
C SER A 331 12.57 -15.97 16.02
N GLY A 332 11.67 -15.52 15.15
CA GLY A 332 11.81 -14.28 14.39
C GLY A 332 11.38 -13.02 15.16
N ASP A 333 11.34 -11.88 14.45
CA ASP A 333 10.82 -10.63 15.00
C ASP A 333 9.28 -10.67 15.08
N PRO A 334 8.68 -10.61 16.28
CA PRO A 334 7.24 -10.78 16.45
C PRO A 334 6.43 -9.62 15.86
N ILE A 335 6.98 -8.40 15.82
CA ILE A 335 6.28 -7.22 15.26
C ILE A 335 6.28 -7.30 13.74
N LEU A 336 7.36 -7.76 13.11
CA LEU A 336 7.40 -8.01 11.67
C LEU A 336 6.41 -9.10 11.24
N ALA A 337 6.40 -10.22 11.95
CA ALA A 337 5.45 -11.30 11.67
C ALA A 337 4.00 -10.83 11.87
N LEU A 338 3.75 -10.03 12.90
CA LEU A 338 2.44 -9.45 13.19
C LEU A 338 1.99 -8.51 12.06
N LEU A 339 2.85 -7.59 11.61
CA LEU A 339 2.57 -6.69 10.48
C LEU A 339 2.31 -7.48 9.19
N ALA A 340 3.14 -8.49 8.90
CA ALA A 340 2.98 -9.33 7.71
C ALA A 340 1.65 -10.09 7.71
N ALA A 341 1.26 -10.66 8.86
CA ALA A 341 -0.03 -11.34 9.03
C ALA A 341 -1.20 -10.36 8.91
N ASP A 342 -1.09 -9.15 9.47
CA ASP A 342 -2.12 -8.11 9.38
C ASP A 342 -2.33 -7.64 7.93
N ILE A 343 -1.25 -7.45 7.17
CA ILE A 343 -1.30 -7.14 5.73
C ILE A 343 -2.05 -8.24 4.99
N ARG A 344 -1.67 -9.52 5.16
CA ARG A 344 -2.36 -10.65 4.52
C ARG A 344 -3.84 -10.65 4.87
N SER A 345 -4.17 -10.45 6.15
CA SER A 345 -5.54 -10.38 6.63
C SER A 345 -6.35 -9.27 5.94
N ARG A 346 -5.81 -8.05 5.85
CA ARG A 346 -6.48 -6.89 5.22
C ARG A 346 -6.68 -7.06 3.72
N VAL A 347 -5.66 -7.48 2.98
CA VAL A 347 -5.78 -7.66 1.53
C VAL A 347 -6.77 -8.77 1.17
N LEU A 348 -6.81 -9.85 1.97
CA LEU A 348 -7.79 -10.92 1.82
C LEU A 348 -9.21 -10.45 2.13
N LEU A 349 -9.39 -9.63 3.17
CA LEU A 349 -10.69 -9.02 3.48
C LEU A 349 -11.17 -8.15 2.31
N HIS A 350 -10.29 -7.30 1.76
CA HIS A 350 -10.60 -6.49 0.59
C HIS A 350 -10.89 -7.30 -0.68
N ALA A 351 -10.31 -8.50 -0.81
CA ALA A 351 -10.61 -9.45 -1.87
C ALA A 351 -11.88 -10.29 -1.62
N GLY A 352 -12.61 -10.06 -0.53
CA GLY A 352 -13.83 -10.82 -0.17
C GLY A 352 -13.56 -12.20 0.45
N ARG A 353 -12.30 -12.53 0.76
CA ARG A 353 -11.87 -13.83 1.33
C ARG A 353 -11.89 -13.77 2.87
N THR A 354 -13.05 -13.45 3.44
CA THR A 354 -13.23 -13.13 4.87
C THR A 354 -12.75 -14.22 5.82
N VAL A 355 -13.01 -15.50 5.49
CA VAL A 355 -12.63 -16.63 6.37
C VAL A 355 -11.11 -16.78 6.45
N GLU A 356 -10.41 -16.60 5.34
CA GLU A 356 -8.94 -16.61 5.32
C GLU A 356 -8.36 -15.38 6.01
N ALA A 357 -8.96 -14.21 5.80
CA ALA A 357 -8.61 -12.99 6.51
C ALA A 357 -8.71 -13.18 8.03
N ALA A 358 -9.79 -13.82 8.51
CA ALA A 358 -9.97 -14.16 9.90
C ALA A 358 -8.93 -15.16 10.41
N GLY A 359 -8.51 -16.12 9.59
CA GLY A 359 -7.43 -17.05 9.92
C GLY A 359 -6.10 -16.33 10.16
N TRP A 360 -5.71 -15.41 9.28
CA TRP A 360 -4.54 -14.56 9.47
C TRP A 360 -4.68 -13.63 10.68
N ASN A 361 -5.89 -13.11 10.93
CA ASN A 361 -6.16 -12.28 12.10
C ASN A 361 -5.95 -13.04 13.43
N ARG A 362 -6.19 -14.35 13.48
CA ARG A 362 -5.83 -15.17 14.66
C ARG A 362 -4.31 -15.19 14.89
N VAL A 363 -3.52 -15.24 13.82
CA VAL A 363 -2.05 -15.16 13.91
C VAL A 363 -1.64 -13.80 14.47
N VAL A 364 -2.24 -12.71 13.99
CA VAL A 364 -2.04 -11.34 14.53
C VAL A 364 -2.32 -11.30 16.03
N ILE A 365 -3.47 -11.81 16.47
CA ILE A 365 -3.86 -11.84 17.88
C ILE A 365 -2.86 -12.65 18.72
N ALA A 366 -2.41 -13.81 18.22
CA ALA A 366 -1.48 -14.68 18.94
C ALA A 366 -0.06 -14.11 19.04
N LEU A 367 0.34 -13.26 18.10
CA LEU A 367 1.62 -12.53 18.14
C LEU A 367 1.54 -11.24 18.98
N ARG A 368 0.34 -10.76 19.30
CA ARG A 368 0.16 -9.54 20.07
C ARG A 368 0.71 -9.70 21.49
N GLY A 369 1.43 -8.68 21.97
CA GLY A 369 2.06 -8.68 23.30
C GLY A 369 3.36 -9.49 23.39
N ARG A 370 3.87 -10.07 22.29
CA ARG A 370 5.16 -10.77 22.23
C ARG A 370 6.36 -9.86 21.97
N GLY A 371 6.14 -8.57 21.82
CA GLY A 371 7.16 -7.54 21.68
C GLY A 371 6.59 -6.17 21.98
N ASP A 372 7.47 -5.22 22.28
CA ASP A 372 7.07 -3.83 22.52
C ASP A 372 6.61 -3.19 21.21
N LEU A 373 5.49 -2.47 21.28
CA LEU A 373 5.05 -1.66 20.16
C LEU A 373 6.10 -0.58 19.87
N PRO A 374 6.47 -0.37 18.60
CA PRO A 374 7.39 0.72 18.25
C PRO A 374 6.77 2.06 18.65
N PRO A 375 7.58 3.05 19.05
CA PRO A 375 7.05 4.37 19.39
C PRO A 375 6.54 5.11 18.15
N GLY A 376 5.77 6.18 18.37
CA GLY A 376 5.29 7.07 17.31
C GLY A 376 4.18 6.48 16.44
N LEU A 377 4.09 6.96 15.20
CA LEU A 377 2.96 6.67 14.30
C LEU A 377 2.80 5.19 13.94
N LEU A 378 3.90 4.43 13.89
CA LEU A 378 3.82 2.99 13.65
C LEU A 378 3.18 2.26 14.84
N GLY A 379 3.51 2.67 16.07
CA GLY A 379 2.85 2.18 17.28
C GLY A 379 1.36 2.52 17.29
N ASP A 380 1.02 3.78 17.00
CA ASP A 380 -0.37 4.25 16.92
C ASP A 380 -1.16 3.48 15.86
N HIS A 381 -0.57 3.21 14.71
CA HIS A 381 -1.18 2.39 13.66
C HIS A 381 -1.55 1.00 14.18
N LEU A 382 -0.60 0.31 14.83
CA LEU A 382 -0.80 -1.01 15.40
C LEU A 382 -1.81 -0.99 16.56
N LEU A 383 -1.78 0.05 17.38
CA LEU A 383 -2.62 0.17 18.56
C LEU A 383 -4.09 0.42 18.18
N TYR A 384 -4.34 1.32 17.22
CA TYR A 384 -5.68 1.83 16.94
C TYR A 384 -6.30 1.32 15.63
N GLN A 385 -5.52 1.03 14.58
CA GLN A 385 -6.10 0.50 13.33
C GLN A 385 -6.37 -1.01 13.38
N GLN A 386 -5.60 -1.78 14.15
CA GLN A 386 -5.81 -3.23 14.24
C GLN A 386 -7.14 -3.60 14.90
N PRO A 387 -7.53 -3.03 16.06
CA PRO A 387 -8.84 -3.33 16.65
C PRO A 387 -10.00 -3.01 15.70
N ALA A 388 -9.89 -1.95 14.90
CA ALA A 388 -10.89 -1.63 13.88
C ALA A 388 -10.96 -2.70 12.78
N HIS A 389 -9.81 -3.17 12.29
CA HIS A 389 -9.73 -4.27 11.31
C HIS A 389 -10.29 -5.59 11.87
N GLU A 390 -9.91 -5.96 13.10
CA GLU A 390 -10.43 -7.13 13.80
C GLU A 390 -11.96 -7.09 13.93
N SER A 391 -12.50 -5.93 14.33
CA SER A 391 -13.94 -5.71 14.45
C SER A 391 -14.64 -5.78 13.08
N MET A 392 -14.01 -5.29 12.00
CA MET A 392 -14.57 -5.40 10.66
C MET A 392 -14.66 -6.85 10.17
N ILE A 393 -13.64 -7.68 10.46
CA ILE A 393 -13.69 -9.12 10.18
C ILE A 393 -14.84 -9.78 10.95
N ALA A 394 -15.00 -9.46 12.24
CA ALA A 394 -16.08 -10.00 13.06
C ALA A 394 -17.45 -9.65 12.47
N ILE A 395 -17.65 -8.38 12.07
CA ILE A 395 -18.87 -7.92 11.39
C ILE A 395 -19.15 -8.74 10.13
N ASP A 396 -18.16 -8.96 9.26
CA ASP A 396 -18.34 -9.71 8.02
C ASP A 396 -18.60 -11.22 8.25
N LEU A 397 -18.24 -11.74 9.43
CA LEU A 397 -18.59 -13.09 9.91
C LEU A 397 -19.89 -13.13 10.72
N ALA A 398 -20.66 -12.03 10.72
CA ALA A 398 -21.90 -11.85 11.49
C ALA A 398 -21.73 -12.04 13.01
N LEU A 399 -20.53 -11.82 13.53
CA LEU A 399 -20.26 -11.67 14.96
C LEU A 399 -20.43 -10.18 15.27
N LEU A 400 -21.56 -9.81 15.87
CA LEU A 400 -21.90 -8.41 16.18
C LEU A 400 -21.80 -8.09 17.68
N ASP A 401 -21.71 -9.14 18.49
CA ASP A 401 -21.67 -9.12 19.94
C ASP A 401 -20.47 -9.98 20.37
N ASP A 402 -19.69 -9.51 21.34
CA ASP A 402 -18.67 -10.36 21.97
C ASP A 402 -19.37 -11.35 22.92
N GLU A 403 -18.77 -12.53 23.10
CA GLU A 403 -19.23 -13.49 24.10
C GLU A 403 -19.20 -12.83 25.49
N PRO A 404 -20.22 -12.99 26.35
CA PRO A 404 -20.33 -12.30 27.64
C PRO A 404 -19.12 -12.50 28.56
N GLU A 405 -18.41 -13.62 28.42
CA GLU A 405 -17.24 -13.99 29.21
C GLU A 405 -15.92 -13.51 28.58
N ASP A 406 -15.93 -13.04 27.33
CA ASP A 406 -14.73 -12.63 26.60
C ASP A 406 -14.59 -11.10 26.59
N ALA A 407 -14.12 -10.56 27.70
CA ALA A 407 -13.70 -9.16 27.79
C ALA A 407 -12.55 -8.82 26.80
N SER A 408 -11.94 -9.81 26.15
CA SER A 408 -10.87 -9.63 25.17
C SER A 408 -11.33 -9.72 23.71
N GLY A 409 -12.65 -9.82 23.46
CA GLY A 409 -13.22 -9.92 22.12
C GLY A 409 -12.88 -8.75 21.19
N PRO A 410 -13.04 -8.95 19.87
CA PRO A 410 -12.67 -7.94 18.86
C PRO A 410 -13.40 -6.61 19.05
N HIS A 411 -14.66 -6.64 19.50
CA HIS A 411 -15.45 -5.43 19.70
C HIS A 411 -15.05 -4.67 20.96
N ALA A 412 -14.77 -5.38 22.06
CA ALA A 412 -14.26 -4.83 23.31
C ALA A 412 -12.86 -4.23 23.12
N ARG A 413 -12.01 -4.83 22.28
CA ARG A 413 -10.70 -4.26 21.92
C ARG A 413 -10.84 -2.95 21.14
N LEU A 414 -11.80 -2.86 20.21
CA LEU A 414 -12.10 -1.60 19.52
C LEU A 414 -12.62 -0.54 20.49
N ASP A 415 -13.54 -0.91 21.38
CA ASP A 415 -14.13 0.03 22.33
C ASP A 415 -13.06 0.59 23.29
N ARG A 416 -12.16 -0.26 23.80
CA ARG A 416 -10.99 0.20 24.58
C ARG A 416 -10.05 1.13 23.80
N ALA A 417 -9.85 0.87 22.51
CA ALA A 417 -9.02 1.72 21.67
C ALA A 417 -9.65 3.12 21.49
N ILE A 418 -10.98 3.19 21.37
CA ILE A 418 -11.74 4.44 21.35
C ILE A 418 -11.61 5.16 22.69
N ASP A 419 -11.86 4.49 23.81
CA ASP A 419 -11.79 5.09 25.14
C ASP A 419 -10.37 5.63 25.44
N SER A 420 -9.33 4.92 25.00
CA SER A 420 -7.95 5.37 25.09
C SER A 420 -7.68 6.64 24.28
N LEU A 421 -8.30 6.81 23.11
CA LEU A 421 -8.16 8.00 22.29
C LEU A 421 -8.95 9.18 22.87
N GLU A 422 -10.06 8.93 23.56
CA GLU A 422 -10.86 9.97 24.22
C GLU A 422 -10.21 10.52 25.49
N GLY A 423 -9.44 9.70 26.22
CA GLY A 423 -8.84 10.06 27.51
C GLY A 423 -7.55 10.89 27.45
N GLY A 424 -7.02 11.24 26.28
CA GLY A 424 -5.69 11.84 26.11
C GLY A 424 -5.63 13.12 25.26
N TRP A 425 -4.45 13.74 25.19
CA TRP A 425 -4.17 14.77 24.19
C TRP A 425 -4.09 14.12 22.81
N ILE A 426 -4.91 14.59 21.87
CA ILE A 426 -5.09 13.94 20.58
C ILE A 426 -4.36 14.76 19.51
N THR A 427 -3.34 14.16 18.89
CA THR A 427 -2.73 14.72 17.65
C THR A 427 -3.71 14.64 16.48
N ARG A 428 -3.49 15.43 15.41
CA ARG A 428 -4.34 15.35 14.20
C ARG A 428 -4.43 13.93 13.64
N HIS A 429 -3.33 13.17 13.70
CA HIS A 429 -3.31 11.76 13.30
C HIS A 429 -4.16 10.88 14.22
N GLN A 430 -4.04 11.03 15.53
CA GLN A 430 -4.87 10.28 16.48
C GLN A 430 -6.36 10.63 16.36
N SER A 431 -6.72 11.88 16.01
CA SER A 431 -8.11 12.26 15.70
C SER A 431 -8.63 11.52 14.47
N LEU A 432 -7.80 11.37 13.44
CA LEU A 432 -8.13 10.58 12.26
C LEU A 432 -8.32 9.10 12.62
N LEU A 433 -7.45 8.51 13.43
CA LEU A 433 -7.58 7.13 13.92
C LEU A 433 -8.85 6.95 14.76
N HIS A 434 -9.19 7.94 15.60
CA HIS A 434 -10.42 7.93 16.39
C HIS A 434 -11.66 7.96 15.48
N LEU A 435 -11.67 8.79 14.44
CA LEU A 435 -12.74 8.82 13.44
C LEU A 435 -12.92 7.45 12.76
N PHE A 436 -11.84 6.78 12.36
CA PHE A 436 -11.93 5.44 11.75
C PHE A 436 -12.44 4.37 12.74
N ALA A 437 -12.02 4.45 14.00
CA ALA A 437 -12.47 3.55 15.05
C ALA A 437 -13.97 3.73 15.35
N THR A 438 -14.43 4.98 15.52
CA THR A 438 -15.86 5.26 15.77
C THR A 438 -16.72 4.93 14.56
N ASN A 439 -16.25 5.15 13.33
CA ASN A 439 -16.96 4.69 12.13
C ASN A 439 -17.12 3.16 12.10
N THR A 440 -16.10 2.41 12.53
CA THR A 440 -16.20 0.95 12.64
C THR A 440 -17.23 0.54 13.69
N ARG A 441 -17.22 1.19 14.86
CA ARG A 441 -18.20 0.95 15.93
C ARG A 441 -19.62 1.32 15.51
N TRP A 442 -19.79 2.45 14.82
CA TRP A 442 -21.05 2.86 14.22
C TRP A 442 -21.61 1.78 13.30
N ARG A 443 -20.79 1.23 12.40
CA ARG A 443 -21.21 0.18 11.45
C ARG A 443 -21.65 -1.10 12.18
N ARG A 444 -20.90 -1.52 13.22
CA ARG A 444 -21.28 -2.64 14.10
C ARG A 444 -22.68 -2.40 14.69
N ARG A 445 -22.88 -1.24 15.32
CA ARG A 445 -24.16 -0.85 15.95
C ARG A 445 -25.28 -0.79 14.93
N LEU A 446 -25.04 -0.27 13.74
CA LEU A 446 -26.01 -0.20 12.65
C LEU A 446 -26.48 -1.59 12.22
N TYR A 447 -25.56 -2.55 12.08
CA TYR A 447 -25.93 -3.91 11.66
C TYR A 447 -26.64 -4.68 12.75
N ARG A 448 -26.23 -4.49 14.00
CA ARG A 448 -26.96 -5.02 15.15
C ARG A 448 -28.39 -4.48 15.17
N ALA A 449 -28.56 -3.18 14.98
CA ALA A 449 -29.86 -2.55 14.94
C ALA A 449 -30.73 -3.06 13.79
N ARG A 450 -30.17 -3.30 12.60
CA ARG A 450 -30.89 -3.95 11.48
C ARG A 450 -31.31 -5.37 11.81
N ARG A 451 -30.40 -6.18 12.35
CA ARG A 451 -30.67 -7.58 12.75
C ARG A 451 -31.86 -7.65 13.70
N ASP A 452 -31.90 -6.74 14.67
CA ASP A 452 -32.87 -6.77 15.79
C ASP A 452 -34.08 -5.85 15.55
N LEU A 453 -34.13 -5.13 14.42
CA LEU A 453 -35.11 -4.09 14.12
C LEU A 453 -35.20 -3.00 15.21
N ASP A 454 -34.04 -2.64 15.79
CA ASP A 454 -33.90 -1.73 16.93
C ASP A 454 -33.70 -0.28 16.46
N LEU A 455 -34.80 0.45 16.34
CA LEU A 455 -34.80 1.87 15.97
C LEU A 455 -34.03 2.76 16.98
N PRO A 456 -34.24 2.66 18.31
CA PRO A 456 -33.40 3.36 19.30
C PRO A 456 -31.91 3.11 19.12
N GLY A 457 -31.51 1.87 18.83
CA GLY A 457 -30.12 1.50 18.56
C GLY A 457 -29.50 2.26 17.38
N VAL A 458 -30.26 2.47 16.29
CA VAL A 458 -29.81 3.31 15.16
C VAL A 458 -29.58 4.74 15.62
N LEU A 459 -30.53 5.34 16.35
CA LEU A 459 -30.42 6.72 16.80
C LEU A 459 -29.22 6.92 17.74
N GLY A 460 -28.94 5.95 18.62
CA GLY A 460 -27.75 5.97 19.48
C GLY A 460 -26.44 5.81 18.70
N ALA A 461 -26.43 5.06 17.60
CA ALA A 461 -25.23 4.92 16.76
C ALA A 461 -24.82 6.25 16.10
N ALA A 462 -25.73 7.20 15.92
CA ALA A 462 -25.46 8.50 15.31
C ALA A 462 -24.33 9.28 16.00
N GLU A 463 -24.17 9.13 17.32
CA GLU A 463 -23.13 9.79 18.11
C GLU A 463 -21.73 9.47 17.59
N ASP A 464 -21.47 8.21 17.23
CA ASP A 464 -20.17 7.76 16.72
C ASP A 464 -19.85 8.36 15.35
N LEU A 465 -20.87 8.50 14.50
CA LEU A 465 -20.72 9.03 13.15
C LEU A 465 -20.50 10.54 13.15
N PHE A 466 -21.24 11.27 13.98
CA PHE A 466 -21.22 12.73 14.02
C PHE A 466 -20.12 13.33 14.88
N ARG A 467 -19.44 12.53 15.71
CA ARG A 467 -18.44 13.00 16.69
C ARG A 467 -17.38 13.96 16.13
N HIS A 468 -16.94 13.75 14.89
CA HIS A 468 -15.90 14.54 14.23
C HIS A 468 -16.40 15.36 13.05
N ARG A 469 -17.72 15.60 12.95
CA ARG A 469 -18.33 16.20 11.74
C ARG A 469 -17.69 17.53 11.35
N ASP A 470 -17.45 18.41 12.30
CA ASP A 470 -16.85 19.73 12.07
C ASP A 470 -15.40 19.64 11.58
N LEU A 471 -14.74 18.50 11.80
CA LEU A 471 -13.35 18.26 11.42
C LEU A 471 -13.20 17.41 10.16
N TRP A 472 -14.30 16.93 9.55
CA TRP A 472 -14.22 16.00 8.41
C TRP A 472 -13.37 16.54 7.26
N ASN A 473 -13.55 17.80 6.86
CA ASN A 473 -12.72 18.41 5.81
C ASN A 473 -11.23 18.40 6.19
N GLY A 474 -10.90 18.87 7.40
CA GLY A 474 -9.52 18.90 7.87
C GLY A 474 -8.91 17.51 8.04
N LEU A 475 -9.65 16.51 8.50
CA LEU A 475 -9.13 15.17 8.75
C LEU A 475 -9.07 14.31 7.47
N LEU A 476 -10.09 14.37 6.63
CA LEU A 476 -10.23 13.45 5.49
C LEU A 476 -9.68 14.03 4.18
N GLU A 477 -9.95 15.29 3.87
CA GLU A 477 -9.47 15.93 2.63
C GLU A 477 -8.02 16.40 2.78
N GLU A 478 -7.74 17.18 3.82
CA GLU A 478 -6.41 17.74 4.01
C GLU A 478 -5.44 16.70 4.56
N HIS A 479 -5.77 16.06 5.68
CA HIS A 479 -4.80 15.17 6.33
C HIS A 479 -4.73 13.79 5.67
N ALA A 480 -5.83 13.04 5.62
CA ALA A 480 -5.82 11.68 5.10
C ALA A 480 -5.52 11.63 3.60
N THR A 481 -6.20 12.46 2.80
CA THR A 481 -6.07 12.44 1.34
C THR A 481 -4.85 13.22 0.85
N ARG A 482 -4.68 14.49 1.23
CA ARG A 482 -3.59 15.33 0.69
C ARG A 482 -2.24 15.07 1.37
N ASP A 483 -2.19 15.00 2.70
CA ASP A 483 -0.91 14.84 3.42
C ASP A 483 -0.43 13.39 3.44
N LEU A 484 -1.33 12.45 3.76
CA LEU A 484 -1.00 11.02 3.96
C LEU A 484 -1.29 10.14 2.74
N ARG A 485 -2.03 10.64 1.74
CA ARG A 485 -2.42 9.90 0.53
C ARG A 485 -3.08 8.54 0.79
N MET A 486 -3.92 8.48 1.82
CA MET A 486 -4.68 7.28 2.14
C MET A 486 -5.79 7.04 1.10
N GLY A 487 -5.54 6.13 0.16
CA GLY A 487 -6.55 5.71 -0.81
C GLY A 487 -7.78 5.10 -0.11
N ASN A 488 -8.98 5.59 -0.42
CA ASN A 488 -10.29 5.14 0.09
C ASN A 488 -10.68 5.59 1.52
N SER A 489 -10.02 6.62 2.06
CA SER A 489 -10.35 7.22 3.37
C SER A 489 -10.65 8.72 3.24
N ASP A 490 -11.49 9.06 2.27
CA ASP A 490 -11.84 10.44 1.90
C ASP A 490 -13.19 10.88 2.48
N LEU A 491 -13.54 12.14 2.23
CA LEU A 491 -14.79 12.72 2.66
C LEU A 491 -16.01 12.08 1.97
N ALA A 492 -15.86 11.65 0.71
CA ALA A 492 -16.94 11.02 -0.03
C ALA A 492 -17.44 9.75 0.68
N ARG A 493 -16.52 8.96 1.24
CA ARG A 493 -16.86 7.80 2.06
C ARG A 493 -17.63 8.15 3.33
N GLN A 494 -17.28 9.26 3.99
CA GLN A 494 -17.98 9.70 5.19
C GLN A 494 -19.42 10.14 4.91
N TRP A 495 -19.63 10.82 3.78
CA TRP A 495 -20.98 11.14 3.29
C TRP A 495 -21.79 9.90 2.96
N ASN A 496 -21.17 8.87 2.39
CA ASN A 496 -21.84 7.58 2.16
C ASN A 496 -22.29 6.92 3.46
N TYR A 497 -21.51 7.03 4.54
CA TYR A 497 -21.92 6.55 5.87
C TYR A 497 -23.10 7.33 6.44
N LEU A 498 -23.14 8.65 6.24
CA LEU A 498 -24.30 9.47 6.62
C LEU A 498 -25.58 9.07 5.86
N ILE A 499 -25.47 8.88 4.55
CA ILE A 499 -26.58 8.41 3.72
C ILE A 499 -27.04 7.03 4.18
N GLU A 500 -26.13 6.10 4.43
CA GLU A 500 -26.46 4.75 4.93
C GLU A 500 -27.13 4.78 6.31
N HIS A 501 -26.73 5.69 7.19
CA HIS A 501 -27.37 5.90 8.48
C HIS A 501 -28.83 6.32 8.32
N HIS A 502 -29.09 7.36 7.51
CA HIS A 502 -30.45 7.84 7.25
C HIS A 502 -31.30 6.80 6.53
N LEU A 503 -30.72 6.05 5.59
CA LEU A 503 -31.38 4.94 4.92
C LEU A 503 -31.82 3.87 5.92
N THR A 504 -30.95 3.52 6.87
CA THR A 504 -31.27 2.54 7.91
C THR A 504 -32.36 3.04 8.85
N HIS A 505 -32.29 4.31 9.26
CA HIS A 505 -33.32 4.95 10.07
C HIS A 505 -34.68 4.90 9.36
N ALA A 506 -34.74 5.23 8.08
CA ALA A 506 -35.94 5.13 7.27
C ALA A 506 -36.44 3.68 7.17
N ALA A 507 -35.54 2.72 6.93
CA ALA A 507 -35.88 1.32 6.80
C ALA A 507 -36.48 0.72 8.08
N LEU A 508 -36.03 1.14 9.26
CA LEU A 508 -36.58 0.66 10.54
C LEU A 508 -37.87 1.37 10.95
N LEU A 509 -38.09 2.61 10.49
CA LEU A 509 -39.35 3.32 10.71
C LEU A 509 -40.51 2.73 9.89
N ASP A 510 -40.23 2.27 8.68
CA ASP A 510 -41.22 1.65 7.79
C ASP A 510 -40.59 0.46 7.03
N VAL A 511 -40.57 -0.69 7.69
CA VAL A 511 -39.96 -1.93 7.17
C VAL A 511 -40.63 -2.37 5.87
N ALA A 512 -41.97 -2.38 5.86
CA ALA A 512 -42.75 -2.83 4.70
C ALA A 512 -42.61 -1.85 3.53
N GLY A 513 -42.70 -0.55 3.80
CA GLY A 513 -42.49 0.49 2.79
C GLY A 513 -41.09 0.41 2.19
N HIS A 514 -40.04 0.24 3.01
CA HIS A 514 -38.68 0.11 2.49
C HIS A 514 -38.46 -1.16 1.66
N ALA A 515 -39.10 -2.29 1.99
CA ALA A 515 -38.98 -3.50 1.19
C ALA A 515 -39.56 -3.34 -0.23
N ALA A 516 -40.59 -2.50 -0.39
CA ALA A 516 -41.23 -2.21 -1.66
C ALA A 516 -40.39 -1.30 -2.57
N ALA A 517 -40.41 -1.52 -3.89
CA ALA A 517 -39.75 -0.63 -4.85
C ALA A 517 -40.39 0.75 -4.92
N THR A 518 -41.70 0.83 -4.72
CA THR A 518 -42.48 2.07 -4.71
C THR A 518 -42.48 2.76 -3.34
N GLY A 519 -41.75 2.22 -2.37
CA GLY A 519 -41.60 2.76 -1.04
C GLY A 519 -41.07 4.19 -1.05
N ARG A 520 -41.79 5.08 -0.36
CA ARG A 520 -41.40 6.48 -0.16
C ARG A 520 -40.59 6.61 1.12
N VAL A 521 -39.74 7.64 1.20
CA VAL A 521 -39.02 7.95 2.43
C VAL A 521 -40.02 8.37 3.54
N PRO A 522 -39.92 7.83 4.77
CA PRO A 522 -40.73 8.28 5.89
C PRO A 522 -40.52 9.78 6.14
N ARG A 523 -41.63 10.52 6.29
CA ARG A 523 -41.64 11.99 6.42
C ARG A 523 -40.63 12.52 7.44
N PRO A 524 -40.50 11.99 8.68
CA PRO A 524 -39.54 12.51 9.66
C PRO A 524 -38.08 12.40 9.22
N VAL A 525 -37.74 11.37 8.43
CA VAL A 525 -36.38 11.20 7.90
C VAL A 525 -36.14 12.15 6.74
N GLY A 526 -37.09 12.23 5.80
CA GLY A 526 -37.00 13.14 4.67
C GLY A 526 -36.89 14.61 5.10
N GLU A 527 -37.66 15.04 6.11
CA GLU A 527 -37.55 16.38 6.69
C GLU A 527 -36.16 16.63 7.31
N ARG A 528 -35.59 15.65 8.01
CA ARG A 528 -34.25 15.76 8.60
C ARG A 528 -33.16 15.85 7.54
N VAL A 529 -33.23 15.03 6.50
CA VAL A 529 -32.26 15.05 5.39
C VAL A 529 -32.32 16.38 4.65
N ARG A 530 -33.52 16.90 4.35
CA ARG A 530 -33.67 18.21 3.70
C ARG A 530 -33.19 19.39 4.56
N ALA A 531 -33.24 19.25 5.88
CA ALA A 531 -32.72 20.26 6.81
C ALA A 531 -31.19 20.24 6.91
N ASP A 532 -30.54 19.14 6.53
CA ASP A 532 -29.08 19.03 6.49
C ASP A 532 -28.54 19.62 5.17
N GLY A 533 -28.27 20.93 5.19
CA GLY A 533 -27.84 21.68 4.01
C GLY A 533 -26.54 21.15 3.38
N ASP A 534 -25.60 20.65 4.18
CA ASP A 534 -24.34 20.12 3.68
C ASP A 534 -24.54 18.80 2.94
N LEU A 535 -25.39 17.90 3.50
CA LEU A 535 -25.72 16.64 2.86
C LEU A 535 -26.47 16.87 1.53
N VAL A 536 -27.42 17.81 1.50
CA VAL A 536 -28.14 18.16 0.27
C VAL A 536 -27.17 18.72 -0.77
N ALA A 537 -26.29 19.64 -0.38
CA ALA A 537 -25.28 20.20 -1.29
C ALA A 537 -24.35 19.11 -1.84
N GLU A 538 -23.97 18.14 -1.00
CA GLU A 538 -23.16 17.00 -1.42
C GLU A 538 -23.85 16.11 -2.46
N ILE A 539 -25.13 15.77 -2.24
CA ILE A 539 -25.91 14.98 -3.20
C ILE A 539 -25.96 15.69 -4.56
N ARG A 540 -26.17 17.02 -4.57
CA ARG A 540 -26.17 17.82 -5.79
C ARG A 540 -24.81 17.90 -6.46
N ARG A 541 -23.73 18.01 -5.69
CA ARG A 541 -22.37 17.99 -6.21
C ARG A 541 -22.08 16.69 -6.96
N ARG A 542 -22.47 15.55 -6.37
CA ARG A 542 -22.32 14.21 -7.00
C ARG A 542 -23.17 14.06 -8.24
N GLU A 543 -24.40 14.56 -8.21
CA GLU A 543 -25.28 14.57 -9.37
C GLU A 543 -24.66 15.34 -10.55
N ALA A 544 -24.03 16.49 -10.29
CA ALA A 544 -23.33 17.26 -11.32
C ALA A 544 -22.10 16.52 -11.87
N GLY A 545 -21.40 15.75 -11.04
CA GLY A 545 -20.23 14.94 -11.40
C GLY A 545 -20.53 13.49 -11.73
N LEU A 546 -21.76 13.16 -12.15
CA LEU A 546 -22.25 11.78 -12.26
C LEU A 546 -21.25 10.84 -12.96
N ALA A 547 -20.74 11.24 -14.13
CA ALA A 547 -19.88 10.43 -14.98
C ALA A 547 -18.59 9.94 -14.30
N ASP A 548 -18.08 10.69 -13.33
CA ASP A 548 -16.81 10.40 -12.65
C ASP A 548 -16.99 9.60 -11.36
N LEU A 549 -18.23 9.28 -10.96
CA LEU A 549 -18.51 8.57 -9.73
C LEU A 549 -18.09 7.10 -9.79
N SER A 550 -17.53 6.61 -8.68
CA SER A 550 -17.31 5.19 -8.46
C SER A 550 -18.64 4.45 -8.27
N ALA A 551 -18.66 3.13 -8.41
CA ALA A 551 -19.85 2.31 -8.12
C ALA A 551 -20.34 2.49 -6.66
N PHE A 552 -19.43 2.74 -5.72
CA PHE A 552 -19.75 2.99 -4.32
C PHE A 552 -20.44 4.35 -4.13
N ASP A 553 -19.93 5.41 -4.78
CA ASP A 553 -20.50 6.76 -4.68
C ASP A 553 -21.81 6.88 -5.45
N LEU A 554 -21.95 6.14 -6.55
CA LEU A 554 -23.18 6.04 -7.31
C LEU A 554 -24.29 5.37 -6.50
N ARG A 555 -23.96 4.31 -5.72
CA ARG A 555 -24.89 3.74 -4.73
C ARG A 555 -25.37 4.80 -3.74
N GLY A 556 -24.44 5.59 -3.20
CA GLY A 556 -24.75 6.68 -2.28
C GLY A 556 -25.63 7.75 -2.93
N LEU A 557 -25.37 8.13 -4.18
CA LEU A 557 -26.18 9.10 -4.92
C LEU A 557 -27.63 8.61 -5.11
N LEU A 558 -27.82 7.38 -5.58
CA LEU A 558 -29.15 6.78 -5.74
C LEU A 558 -29.92 6.73 -4.40
N GLN A 559 -29.24 6.35 -3.32
CA GLN A 559 -29.81 6.38 -1.96
C GLN A 559 -30.14 7.80 -1.51
N GLY A 560 -29.28 8.78 -1.83
CA GLY A 560 -29.49 10.20 -1.55
C GLY A 560 -30.73 10.75 -2.25
N TRP A 561 -30.90 10.50 -3.55
CA TRP A 561 -32.11 10.90 -4.28
C TRP A 561 -33.37 10.30 -3.67
N TRP A 562 -33.35 9.02 -3.27
CA TRP A 562 -34.48 8.41 -2.57
C TRP A 562 -34.77 9.08 -1.22
N LEU A 563 -33.75 9.41 -0.43
CA LEU A 563 -33.92 10.12 0.84
C LEU A 563 -34.49 11.54 0.67
N LEU A 564 -34.24 12.17 -0.47
CA LEU A 564 -34.84 13.45 -0.86
C LEU A 564 -36.25 13.31 -1.46
N ASP A 565 -36.72 12.08 -1.66
CA ASP A 565 -37.97 11.72 -2.35
C ASP A 565 -37.98 12.04 -3.87
N GLU A 566 -36.80 12.02 -4.49
CA GLU A 566 -36.55 12.35 -5.90
C GLU A 566 -36.42 11.09 -6.74
N ILE A 567 -37.48 10.27 -6.72
CA ILE A 567 -37.51 8.99 -7.42
C ILE A 567 -38.23 9.19 -8.76
N ASP A 568 -37.49 9.20 -9.85
CA ASP A 568 -38.05 9.18 -11.21
C ASP A 568 -37.22 8.31 -12.17
N ALA A 569 -37.85 7.91 -13.28
CA ALA A 569 -37.20 7.06 -14.28
C ALA A 569 -36.10 7.77 -15.07
N GLU A 570 -36.07 9.11 -15.10
CA GLU A 570 -35.07 9.88 -15.82
C GLU A 570 -33.71 9.81 -15.11
N HIS A 571 -33.70 9.98 -13.79
CA HIS A 571 -32.53 9.76 -12.93
C HIS A 571 -31.94 8.36 -13.14
N GLY A 572 -32.77 7.32 -13.12
CA GLY A 572 -32.32 5.94 -13.38
C GLY A 572 -31.68 5.77 -14.75
N ARG A 573 -32.25 6.36 -15.80
CA ARG A 573 -31.70 6.31 -17.17
C ARG A 573 -30.42 7.12 -17.32
N ARG A 574 -30.28 8.26 -16.65
CA ARG A 574 -29.05 9.07 -16.63
C ARG A 574 -27.87 8.27 -16.08
N VAL A 575 -28.09 7.49 -15.03
CA VAL A 575 -27.08 6.58 -14.48
C VAL A 575 -26.67 5.54 -15.51
N LEU A 576 -27.64 4.86 -16.15
CA LEU A 576 -27.35 3.84 -17.16
C LEU A 576 -26.69 4.39 -18.44
N ALA A 577 -26.87 5.67 -18.75
CA ALA A 577 -26.19 6.32 -19.87
C ALA A 577 -24.68 6.53 -19.60
N SER A 578 -24.29 6.61 -18.33
CA SER A 578 -22.91 6.93 -17.91
C SER A 578 -22.15 5.74 -17.32
N HIS A 579 -22.87 4.74 -16.79
CA HIS A 579 -22.30 3.61 -16.07
C HIS A 579 -22.86 2.28 -16.54
N ARG A 580 -22.00 1.25 -16.53
CA ARG A 580 -22.45 -0.14 -16.72
C ARG A 580 -23.09 -0.66 -15.44
N PRO A 581 -24.14 -1.49 -15.51
CA PRO A 581 -24.76 -2.11 -14.34
C PRO A 581 -23.74 -2.81 -13.43
N ASP A 582 -23.82 -2.55 -12.12
CA ASP A 582 -22.93 -3.12 -11.11
C ASP A 582 -23.75 -3.68 -9.92
N PRO A 583 -23.41 -4.87 -9.39
CA PRO A 583 -24.08 -5.46 -8.22
C PRO A 583 -24.17 -4.54 -7.00
N THR A 584 -23.26 -3.59 -6.85
CA THR A 584 -23.14 -2.67 -5.70
C THR A 584 -24.35 -1.74 -5.58
N TRP A 585 -24.96 -1.34 -6.71
CA TRP A 585 -26.05 -0.35 -6.71
C TRP A 585 -27.28 -0.77 -7.49
N ILE A 586 -27.22 -1.86 -8.27
CA ILE A 586 -28.34 -2.31 -9.12
C ILE A 586 -29.62 -2.59 -8.33
N GLU A 587 -29.49 -3.09 -7.10
CA GLU A 587 -30.63 -3.31 -6.20
C GLU A 587 -31.43 -2.03 -6.02
N PHE A 588 -30.76 -0.89 -5.84
CA PHE A 588 -31.43 0.35 -5.51
C PHE A 588 -32.05 1.02 -6.74
N LEU A 589 -31.52 0.74 -7.94
CA LEU A 589 -32.05 1.20 -9.21
C LEU A 589 -33.49 0.74 -9.46
N ARG A 590 -33.92 -0.37 -8.84
CA ARG A 590 -35.31 -0.88 -8.89
C ARG A 590 -36.36 0.18 -8.54
N ARG A 591 -36.00 1.14 -7.67
CA ARG A 591 -36.91 2.21 -7.23
C ARG A 591 -37.19 3.22 -8.34
N PHE A 592 -36.25 3.40 -9.25
CA PHE A 592 -36.30 4.40 -10.31
C PHE A 592 -36.90 3.82 -11.60
N LEU A 593 -36.55 2.57 -11.94
CA LEU A 593 -36.97 1.93 -13.20
C LEU A 593 -38.11 0.92 -13.02
N GLY A 594 -38.30 0.40 -11.80
CA GLY A 594 -39.27 -0.64 -11.48
C GLY A 594 -38.65 -2.03 -11.35
N ASP A 595 -39.36 -2.90 -10.62
CA ASP A 595 -38.90 -4.26 -10.27
C ASP A 595 -38.78 -5.22 -11.44
N ARG A 596 -39.48 -4.93 -12.54
CA ARG A 596 -39.52 -5.78 -13.74
C ARG A 596 -38.76 -5.18 -14.91
N ASP A 597 -38.05 -4.07 -14.70
CA ASP A 597 -37.17 -3.52 -15.72
C ASP A 597 -36.08 -4.55 -16.08
N PRO A 598 -35.83 -4.84 -17.38
CA PRO A 598 -34.87 -5.87 -17.77
C PRO A 598 -33.46 -5.65 -17.19
N VAL A 599 -33.01 -4.40 -17.10
CA VAL A 599 -31.66 -4.08 -16.58
C VAL A 599 -31.56 -4.42 -15.09
N VAL A 600 -32.61 -4.11 -14.33
CA VAL A 600 -32.70 -4.43 -12.90
C VAL A 600 -32.74 -5.94 -12.70
N VAL A 601 -33.59 -6.65 -13.44
CA VAL A 601 -33.73 -8.10 -13.35
C VAL A 601 -32.44 -8.81 -13.71
N ASP A 602 -31.85 -8.48 -14.85
CA ASP A 602 -30.62 -9.13 -15.34
C ASP A 602 -29.43 -8.85 -14.42
N GLY A 603 -29.31 -7.61 -13.93
CA GLY A 603 -28.25 -7.26 -12.99
C GLY A 603 -28.41 -7.93 -11.61
N LEU A 604 -29.64 -8.04 -11.10
CA LEU A 604 -29.92 -8.81 -9.88
C LEU A 604 -29.64 -10.30 -10.07
N ARG A 605 -30.04 -10.89 -11.21
CA ARG A 605 -29.75 -12.28 -11.57
C ARG A 605 -28.24 -12.53 -11.61
N ALA A 606 -27.50 -11.70 -12.34
CA ALA A 606 -26.04 -11.79 -12.42
C ALA A 606 -25.39 -11.72 -11.03
N ALA A 607 -25.91 -10.85 -10.15
CA ALA A 607 -25.41 -10.67 -8.80
C ALA A 607 -25.73 -11.82 -7.82
N VAL A 608 -26.66 -12.72 -8.15
CA VAL A 608 -26.95 -13.92 -7.34
C VAL A 608 -26.37 -15.21 -7.92
N SER A 609 -26.08 -15.25 -9.23
CA SER A 609 -25.65 -16.46 -9.94
C SER A 609 -24.43 -17.15 -9.32
N SER A 610 -23.42 -16.40 -8.86
CA SER A 610 -22.21 -16.94 -8.23
C SER A 610 -22.45 -17.52 -6.81
N HIS A 611 -23.66 -17.39 -6.27
CA HIS A 611 -24.03 -17.84 -4.93
C HIS A 611 -25.03 -19.00 -4.94
N ARG A 612 -25.42 -19.49 -6.13
CA ARG A 612 -26.38 -20.58 -6.31
C ARG A 612 -25.75 -21.95 -6.02
N ARG A 613 -26.57 -22.91 -5.57
CA ARG A 613 -26.14 -24.28 -5.22
C ARG A 613 -25.48 -25.04 -6.37
N ASP A 614 -25.91 -24.79 -7.61
CA ASP A 614 -25.49 -25.52 -8.81
C ASP A 614 -24.41 -24.78 -9.62
N ALA A 615 -23.90 -23.65 -9.12
CA ALA A 615 -22.76 -22.97 -9.73
C ALA A 615 -21.56 -23.93 -9.73
N ALA A 616 -20.96 -24.16 -10.91
CA ALA A 616 -19.83 -25.06 -11.08
C ALA A 616 -18.79 -24.77 -9.98
N SER A 617 -18.33 -25.84 -9.33
CA SER A 617 -17.28 -25.81 -8.30
C SER A 617 -15.92 -25.47 -8.90
N ASP A 618 -15.84 -24.41 -9.69
CA ASP A 618 -14.59 -23.86 -10.22
C ASP A 618 -13.85 -23.23 -9.06
N GLY A 619 -13.20 -24.08 -8.25
CA GLY A 619 -11.99 -23.88 -7.45
C GLY A 619 -11.85 -22.64 -6.56
N SER A 620 -12.85 -21.77 -6.52
CA SER A 620 -12.79 -20.50 -5.83
C SER A 620 -13.72 -20.62 -4.64
N GLY A 621 -13.14 -20.96 -3.49
CA GLY A 621 -13.71 -20.68 -2.18
C GLY A 621 -13.92 -19.17 -1.91
N ALA A 622 -14.10 -18.36 -2.96
CA ALA A 622 -13.99 -16.91 -2.99
C ALA A 622 -15.24 -16.17 -2.49
N VAL A 623 -16.29 -16.87 -2.08
CA VAL A 623 -17.45 -16.22 -1.45
C VAL A 623 -17.74 -16.81 -0.08
N ALA A 624 -16.95 -16.40 0.90
CA ALA A 624 -17.21 -16.64 2.32
C ALA A 624 -17.31 -15.29 3.05
N GLY A 625 -18.32 -15.12 3.90
CA GLY A 625 -18.63 -13.87 4.63
C GLY A 625 -19.99 -13.27 4.26
N ILE A 626 -20.14 -11.97 4.52
CA ILE A 626 -21.39 -11.20 4.39
C ILE A 626 -21.99 -11.18 2.98
N GLY A 627 -21.19 -11.44 1.94
CA GLY A 627 -21.64 -11.45 0.54
C GLY A 627 -22.78 -12.44 0.28
N ARG A 628 -22.85 -13.58 0.98
CA ARG A 628 -23.98 -14.51 0.87
C ARG A 628 -25.25 -14.00 1.55
N LEU A 629 -25.13 -13.19 2.61
CA LEU A 629 -26.29 -12.51 3.20
C LEU A 629 -26.84 -11.47 2.23
N VAL A 630 -25.97 -10.69 1.58
CA VAL A 630 -26.36 -9.72 0.53
C VAL A 630 -26.99 -10.44 -0.67
N ALA A 631 -26.48 -11.59 -1.08
CA ALA A 631 -27.09 -12.41 -2.13
C ALA A 631 -28.49 -12.90 -1.73
N LEU A 632 -28.68 -13.29 -0.48
CA LEU A 632 -30.00 -13.66 0.06
C LEU A 632 -30.98 -12.49 0.00
N ARG A 633 -30.54 -11.27 0.32
CA ARG A 633 -31.33 -10.04 0.15
C ARG A 633 -31.75 -9.81 -1.30
N ARG A 634 -30.83 -9.94 -2.25
CA ARG A 634 -31.15 -9.80 -3.69
C ARG A 634 -32.12 -10.88 -4.17
N ALA A 635 -31.96 -12.11 -3.69
CA ALA A 635 -32.90 -13.20 -3.96
C ALA A 635 -34.30 -12.91 -3.39
N ALA A 636 -34.39 -12.32 -2.19
CA ALA A 636 -35.66 -11.88 -1.62
C ALA A 636 -36.36 -10.84 -2.50
N ILE A 637 -35.60 -9.91 -3.09
CA ILE A 637 -36.13 -8.88 -4.00
C ILE A 637 -36.69 -9.52 -5.28
N LEU A 638 -35.93 -10.42 -5.91
CA LEU A 638 -36.40 -11.14 -7.11
C LEU A 638 -37.67 -11.95 -6.82
N GLN A 639 -37.74 -12.59 -5.65
CA GLN A 639 -38.90 -13.36 -5.22
C GLN A 639 -40.11 -12.48 -4.93
N ALA A 640 -39.93 -11.34 -4.25
CA ALA A 640 -41.02 -10.39 -3.97
C ALA A 640 -41.58 -9.72 -5.24
N ALA A 641 -40.79 -9.66 -6.32
CA ALA A 641 -41.20 -9.13 -7.61
C ALA A 641 -41.92 -10.16 -8.52
N ASP A 642 -42.12 -11.39 -8.03
CA ASP A 642 -42.63 -12.55 -8.77
C ASP A 642 -41.79 -12.87 -10.04
N ILE A 643 -40.48 -12.63 -10.00
CA ILE A 643 -39.59 -12.98 -11.10
C ILE A 643 -39.28 -14.48 -11.02
N PRO A 644 -39.53 -15.29 -12.06
CA PRO A 644 -39.23 -16.70 -12.04
C PRO A 644 -37.71 -16.94 -12.05
N SER A 645 -37.28 -17.96 -11.31
CA SER A 645 -35.92 -18.49 -11.36
C SER A 645 -35.75 -19.43 -12.55
N ASP A 646 -34.53 -19.50 -13.08
CA ASP A 646 -34.20 -20.30 -14.26
C ASP A 646 -34.28 -21.82 -14.00
N ASP A 647 -34.19 -22.26 -12.73
CA ASP A 647 -34.20 -23.70 -12.35
C ASP A 647 -35.56 -24.17 -11.81
N GLY A 648 -36.56 -23.29 -11.80
CA GLY A 648 -37.91 -23.58 -11.28
C GLY A 648 -38.00 -23.68 -9.75
N ARG A 649 -36.90 -23.53 -9.01
CA ARG A 649 -36.89 -23.41 -7.54
C ARG A 649 -37.03 -21.94 -7.14
N GLY A 650 -37.55 -21.67 -5.95
CA GLY A 650 -37.62 -20.30 -5.41
C GLY A 650 -36.22 -19.65 -5.29
N TRP A 651 -36.11 -18.34 -5.56
CA TRP A 651 -34.83 -17.63 -5.50
C TRP A 651 -34.13 -17.79 -4.15
N LEU A 652 -34.88 -17.67 -3.04
CA LEU A 652 -34.33 -17.84 -1.69
C LEU A 652 -33.76 -19.24 -1.44
N ASP A 653 -34.39 -20.28 -2.02
CA ASP A 653 -33.92 -21.66 -1.89
C ASP A 653 -32.69 -21.94 -2.75
N SER A 654 -32.53 -21.23 -3.86
CA SER A 654 -31.40 -21.40 -4.78
C SER A 654 -30.06 -20.96 -4.17
N ILE A 655 -30.07 -20.07 -3.17
CA ILE A 655 -28.85 -19.58 -2.52
C ILE A 655 -28.28 -20.64 -1.57
N ARG A 656 -26.99 -20.90 -1.68
CA ARG A 656 -26.27 -21.86 -0.83
C ARG A 656 -26.00 -21.28 0.55
N THR A 657 -26.23 -22.07 1.60
CA THR A 657 -25.83 -21.72 2.98
C THR A 657 -24.33 -21.40 3.03
N PRO A 658 -23.88 -20.33 3.72
CA PRO A 658 -22.47 -19.98 3.83
C PRO A 658 -21.61 -21.10 4.41
N ASP A 659 -20.43 -21.30 3.81
CA ASP A 659 -19.34 -22.04 4.42
C ASP A 659 -18.60 -21.07 5.35
N GLY A 660 -18.29 -21.48 6.58
CA GLY A 660 -17.69 -20.58 7.58
C GLY A 660 -18.12 -20.88 9.02
N PRO A 661 -17.87 -19.96 9.97
CA PRO A 661 -18.22 -20.15 11.38
C PRO A 661 -19.74 -20.28 11.55
N GLU A 662 -20.14 -20.96 12.64
CA GLU A 662 -21.54 -21.22 12.94
C GLU A 662 -22.37 -19.94 13.11
N SER A 663 -21.75 -18.82 13.52
CA SER A 663 -22.38 -17.50 13.60
C SER A 663 -22.96 -17.05 12.27
N LEU A 664 -22.19 -17.16 11.19
CA LEU A 664 -22.59 -16.76 9.85
C LEU A 664 -23.69 -17.69 9.30
N ARG A 665 -23.59 -18.98 9.59
CA ARG A 665 -24.62 -19.98 9.23
C ARG A 665 -25.93 -19.70 9.94
N ARG A 666 -25.88 -19.45 11.26
CA ARG A 666 -27.04 -19.09 12.07
C ARG A 666 -27.68 -17.80 11.56
N ALA A 667 -26.91 -16.74 11.35
CA ALA A 667 -27.41 -15.47 10.82
C ALA A 667 -28.12 -15.65 9.46
N PHE A 668 -27.55 -16.47 8.57
CA PHE A 668 -28.19 -16.79 7.28
C PHE A 668 -29.52 -17.53 7.45
N LEU A 669 -29.57 -18.55 8.31
CA LEU A 669 -30.79 -19.31 8.58
C LEU A 669 -31.85 -18.46 9.28
N ASP A 670 -31.44 -17.62 10.22
CA ASP A 670 -32.32 -16.68 10.92
C ASP A 670 -32.96 -15.70 9.93
N LEU A 671 -32.18 -15.09 9.03
CA LEU A 671 -32.74 -14.22 7.99
C LEU A 671 -33.78 -14.96 7.13
N ARG A 672 -33.49 -16.21 6.72
CA ARG A 672 -34.42 -17.03 5.94
C ARG A 672 -35.72 -17.36 6.65
N ALA A 673 -35.73 -17.40 7.98
CA ALA A 673 -36.93 -17.65 8.76
C ALA A 673 -37.91 -16.44 8.75
N PHE A 674 -37.46 -15.25 8.33
CA PHE A 674 -38.25 -14.02 8.31
C PHE A 674 -38.21 -13.31 6.94
N PRO A 675 -38.71 -13.95 5.86
CA PRO A 675 -38.55 -13.50 4.48
C PRO A 675 -39.01 -12.06 4.23
N ASP A 676 -40.11 -11.64 4.86
CA ASP A 676 -40.71 -10.32 4.67
C ASP A 676 -39.83 -9.17 5.18
N SER A 677 -38.83 -9.48 6.00
CA SER A 677 -37.92 -8.50 6.62
C SER A 677 -36.46 -8.63 6.16
N ILE A 678 -36.14 -9.61 5.30
CA ILE A 678 -34.76 -9.89 4.86
C ILE A 678 -34.10 -8.63 4.28
N VAL A 679 -34.83 -7.87 3.46
CA VAL A 679 -34.30 -6.66 2.80
C VAL A 679 -33.81 -5.63 3.81
N VAL A 680 -34.46 -5.52 4.97
CA VAL A 680 -34.10 -4.55 6.01
C VAL A 680 -33.08 -5.11 6.99
N ARG A 681 -33.22 -6.40 7.38
CA ARG A 681 -32.37 -7.04 8.38
C ARG A 681 -30.97 -7.38 7.85
N THR A 682 -30.81 -7.45 6.53
CA THR A 682 -29.52 -7.75 5.90
C THR A 682 -28.62 -6.49 5.86
N PRO A 683 -27.32 -6.63 6.16
CA PRO A 683 -26.36 -5.53 6.04
C PRO A 683 -26.14 -5.07 4.59
N TYR A 684 -25.77 -3.79 4.44
CA TYR A 684 -25.67 -2.99 3.20
C TYR A 684 -27.00 -2.75 2.50
#